data_AF-A0A5M6DL26-F1
#
_entry.id   AF-A0A5M6DL26-F1
#
_cell.length_a   1.000
_cell.length_b   1.000
_cell.length_c   1.000
_cell.angle_alpha   90.00
_cell.angle_beta   90.00
_cell.angle_gamma   90.00
#
_symmetry.space_group_name_H-M   'P 1'
#
loop_
_entity.id
_entity.type
_entity.pdbx_description
1 polymer ?
#
loop_
_entity_poly.entity_id
_entity_poly.type
_entity_poly.pdbx_seq_one_letter_code
_entity_poly.pdbx_strand_id
1 'polypeptide(L)'
;MKTPKSTFLSGLSAKPKPATGLPAFKFNIPLDLTRKLWFLFLAFCITLASCEEPETEIPKPLPEKGSVTAQAGPDVTIPLSQGVLNLDASASKDSQNKPLTFAWALIRQPENSHASYLTNPNQVKPTFNVDVVGAYELEVTVSSENGQSKDKIMVTVTNNAAPVVLERYIPNDRTLTNIVADPNQPDYFVPHNTEVFGKLTIEPGVVIEFEADTELYLRGAIIAKGTAMQKIVFTGKTKQRGFWKGLLIGSGHQTNELDYVEVAYAGSSPMQQFHPNVKTNVGVGGLAVTKITNSSFVGGGGYGMYVSGNLMAFAQNTFRDNASLPLYITATQVHKLDAASSYNSGEIRKAIGIGGSIPYNYEVTWPALADGTHYLALDNLIFEGGVTISPGVTINFVADKGLYVRGNSGYLAAKGTPGQRITFTGLNKTKGYWKGILFAASKYENQLDYVDVSYGGSSSLTNMPANLKTNVLVYGKFGNGVPGYLKVTNSTFSHSGGYGLYVDANLAHLQSFANNSFSQNTGAALFVYANQVHKLDAASRLNDNNGYNGLETAGTVSQSAEVTWPIFNDGANYQVNDDLIFQSGVKIRNHRNNLAGFAFAADKGLYVKNNGYLNAQGSGNPGLLVFSGKTGPWKGISIESNSTQNQLNFVGINRAGSSNLNGYGDLTSVGVRGTATVTNSIIKNSAGYGIFVKRGSTINANVATVNTFENNAQANFFKEQ
;
A
#
# COMPACT_ATOMS: atom_id res chain seq x y z
N MET A 1 -42.16 -11.39 24.20
CA MET A 1 -42.80 -10.63 25.30
C MET A 1 -41.75 -9.78 25.99
N LYS A 2 -42.16 -8.60 26.49
CA LYS A 2 -41.60 -7.77 27.58
C LYS A 2 -40.08 -7.73 27.84
N THR A 3 -39.51 -6.53 27.70
CA THR A 3 -38.31 -6.03 28.38
C THR A 3 -38.47 -5.93 29.91
N PRO A 4 -37.36 -5.84 30.67
CA PRO A 4 -37.36 -5.27 32.02
C PRO A 4 -36.94 -3.79 32.03
N LYS A 5 -37.74 -2.97 32.72
CA LYS A 5 -37.41 -1.63 33.26
C LYS A 5 -36.72 -1.83 34.63
N SER A 6 -35.62 -1.17 34.99
CA SER A 6 -35.41 0.24 35.41
C SER A 6 -36.04 0.66 36.76
N THR A 7 -35.18 1.05 37.72
CA THR A 7 -35.43 1.93 38.88
C THR A 7 -34.07 2.59 39.21
N PHE A 8 -33.80 3.92 39.27
CA PHE A 8 -34.49 5.10 39.85
C PHE A 8 -34.68 4.97 41.39
N LEU A 9 -34.37 5.93 42.28
CA LEU A 9 -34.40 7.42 42.31
C LEU A 9 -33.28 7.96 43.26
N SER A 10 -33.06 9.24 43.63
CA SER A 10 -33.68 10.61 43.53
C SER A 10 -32.58 11.66 43.79
N GLY A 11 -32.67 12.99 43.61
CA GLY A 11 -33.70 13.98 43.22
C GLY A 11 -33.04 15.40 43.22
N LEU A 12 -33.66 16.56 43.02
CA LEU A 12 -35.08 16.96 42.85
C LEU A 12 -35.16 18.39 42.21
N SER A 13 -36.15 18.65 41.33
CA SER A 13 -36.92 19.94 41.13
C SER A 13 -36.24 21.32 40.90
N ALA A 14 -36.75 22.31 40.13
CA ALA A 14 -37.72 22.41 39.01
C ALA A 14 -37.67 23.83 38.35
N LYS A 15 -38.39 24.00 37.22
CA LYS A 15 -38.50 25.17 36.30
C LYS A 15 -39.47 26.30 36.81
N PRO A 16 -39.64 27.52 36.21
CA PRO A 16 -39.74 27.78 34.74
C PRO A 16 -39.42 29.18 34.07
N LYS A 17 -38.95 29.12 32.80
CA LYS A 17 -39.23 29.98 31.60
C LYS A 17 -38.92 31.53 31.60
N PRO A 18 -38.89 32.23 30.42
CA PRO A 18 -37.81 33.18 30.12
C PRO A 18 -38.22 34.58 29.57
N ALA A 19 -37.23 35.42 29.24
CA ALA A 19 -37.38 36.60 28.36
C ALA A 19 -36.11 36.89 27.51
N THR A 20 -36.32 37.36 26.26
CA THR A 20 -35.48 38.26 25.40
C THR A 20 -33.94 38.17 25.40
N GLY A 21 -33.19 38.19 24.28
CA GLY A 21 -33.51 38.31 22.85
C GLY A 21 -32.73 39.43 22.13
N LEU A 22 -31.97 39.13 21.06
CA LEU A 22 -31.56 40.03 19.94
C LEU A 22 -30.83 39.21 18.83
N PRO A 23 -31.03 39.46 17.51
CA PRO A 23 -30.64 38.53 16.44
C PRO A 23 -29.57 39.03 15.44
N ALA A 24 -29.20 38.15 14.50
CA ALA A 24 -28.20 38.37 13.46
C ALA A 24 -28.71 39.11 12.20
N PHE A 25 -27.78 39.75 11.47
CA PHE A 25 -28.03 40.36 10.16
C PHE A 25 -27.69 39.43 8.99
N LYS A 26 -28.59 39.35 8.01
CA LYS A 26 -28.34 38.96 6.61
C LYS A 26 -28.98 40.02 5.71
N PHE A 27 -28.35 40.33 4.59
CA PHE A 27 -28.95 41.17 3.53
C PHE A 27 -29.36 40.32 2.33
N ASN A 28 -30.57 40.53 1.83
CA ASN A 28 -30.93 40.38 0.41
C ASN A 28 -32.26 41.10 0.12
N ILE A 29 -32.38 41.63 -1.10
CA ILE A 29 -33.49 42.46 -1.61
C ILE A 29 -34.42 41.55 -2.46
N PRO A 30 -35.77 41.65 -2.38
CA PRO A 30 -36.53 42.29 -3.47
C PRO A 30 -37.90 42.95 -3.14
N LEU A 31 -38.21 43.97 -3.95
CA LEU A 31 -39.48 44.49 -4.51
C LEU A 31 -40.89 44.24 -3.88
N ASP A 32 -41.58 45.38 -3.67
CA ASP A 32 -42.90 45.77 -4.25
C ASP A 32 -44.22 45.77 -3.40
N LEU A 33 -45.08 46.73 -3.79
CA LEU A 33 -46.55 46.81 -3.78
C LEU A 33 -47.31 47.80 -2.85
N THR A 34 -47.89 48.83 -3.52
CA THR A 34 -49.17 49.56 -3.27
C THR A 34 -49.37 50.54 -2.10
N ARG A 35 -49.67 51.81 -2.44
CA ARG A 35 -51.07 52.30 -2.52
C ARG A 35 -51.23 53.63 -3.29
N LYS A 36 -52.29 53.75 -4.10
CA LYS A 36 -52.77 55.00 -4.73
C LYS A 36 -53.80 55.70 -3.81
N LEU A 37 -53.88 57.03 -3.85
CA LEU A 37 -55.08 57.79 -4.28
C LEU A 37 -54.80 59.30 -4.38
N TRP A 38 -55.59 60.01 -5.19
CA TRP A 38 -55.54 61.47 -5.43
C TRP A 38 -56.49 62.25 -4.51
N PHE A 39 -56.27 63.57 -4.35
CA PHE A 39 -57.35 64.58 -4.35
C PHE A 39 -56.83 65.98 -4.75
N LEU A 40 -57.61 66.74 -5.53
CA LEU A 40 -57.39 68.17 -5.88
C LEU A 40 -58.12 69.10 -4.92
N PHE A 41 -57.67 70.36 -4.79
CA PHE A 41 -58.40 71.65 -4.67
C PHE A 41 -57.38 72.75 -4.31
N LEU A 42 -57.44 74.07 -4.59
CA LEU A 42 -57.93 75.00 -5.64
C LEU A 42 -58.04 76.40 -4.96
N ALA A 43 -57.80 77.51 -5.69
CA ALA A 43 -57.99 78.94 -5.29
C ALA A 43 -56.87 79.55 -4.38
N PHE A 44 -56.50 80.84 -4.37
CA PHE A 44 -56.93 82.11 -5.03
C PHE A 44 -55.82 83.19 -4.77
N CYS A 45 -55.67 84.39 -5.39
CA CYS A 45 -55.84 84.91 -6.78
C CYS A 45 -55.30 86.39 -6.86
N ILE A 46 -55.11 86.96 -8.07
CA ILE A 46 -55.04 88.43 -8.41
C ILE A 46 -53.75 89.18 -7.89
N THR A 47 -52.95 89.94 -8.67
CA THR A 47 -53.18 91.11 -9.57
C THR A 47 -52.27 91.21 -10.83
N LEU A 48 -52.56 92.18 -11.71
CA LEU A 48 -51.87 92.56 -12.97
C LEU A 48 -50.91 93.80 -12.84
N ALA A 49 -50.27 94.16 -13.97
CA ALA A 49 -49.43 95.34 -14.30
C ALA A 49 -47.91 95.22 -14.00
N SER A 50 -46.92 95.43 -14.90
CA SER A 50 -46.74 96.13 -16.22
C SER A 50 -46.24 97.59 -16.15
N CYS A 51 -44.92 97.81 -16.37
CA CYS A 51 -44.32 98.88 -17.20
C CYS A 51 -42.78 98.69 -17.38
N GLU A 52 -42.20 99.45 -18.33
CA GLU A 52 -40.92 99.28 -19.05
C GLU A 52 -39.57 99.61 -18.35
N GLU A 53 -38.51 98.91 -18.83
CA GLU A 53 -37.11 99.30 -19.19
C GLU A 53 -36.25 100.30 -18.34
N PRO A 54 -34.88 100.16 -18.33
CA PRO A 54 -34.02 100.16 -19.53
C PRO A 54 -32.94 99.07 -19.63
N GLU A 55 -32.32 99.01 -20.80
CA GLU A 55 -31.14 98.18 -21.12
C GLU A 55 -29.93 98.49 -20.24
N THR A 56 -29.16 97.46 -19.89
CA THR A 56 -27.76 97.59 -19.43
C THR A 56 -26.88 96.62 -20.19
N GLU A 57 -25.78 97.11 -20.75
CA GLU A 57 -24.87 96.35 -21.60
C GLU A 57 -24.39 95.05 -20.96
N ILE A 58 -24.45 93.95 -21.72
CA ILE A 58 -23.71 92.73 -21.40
C ILE A 58 -22.22 93.08 -21.58
N PRO A 59 -21.36 92.95 -20.55
CA PRO A 59 -19.93 93.12 -20.75
C PRO A 59 -19.45 92.06 -21.74
N LYS A 60 -18.78 92.48 -22.82
CA LYS A 60 -18.11 91.56 -23.74
C LYS A 60 -17.32 90.54 -22.91
N PRO A 61 -17.53 89.22 -23.06
CA PRO A 61 -16.60 88.27 -22.49
C PRO A 61 -15.23 88.59 -23.08
N LEU A 62 -14.20 88.70 -22.21
CA LEU A 62 -12.83 88.72 -22.69
C LEU A 62 -12.64 87.47 -23.57
N PRO A 63 -11.94 87.59 -24.71
CA PRO A 63 -11.68 86.42 -25.55
C PRO A 63 -11.01 85.35 -24.68
N GLU A 64 -11.69 84.22 -24.54
CA GLU A 64 -11.24 83.14 -23.67
C GLU A 64 -9.86 82.71 -24.14
N LYS A 65 -8.84 82.85 -23.27
CA LYS A 65 -7.47 82.54 -23.62
C LYS A 65 -7.40 81.05 -23.92
N GLY A 66 -7.22 80.71 -25.19
CA GLY A 66 -7.18 79.32 -25.64
C GLY A 66 -6.14 78.50 -24.88
N SER A 67 -6.37 77.21 -24.76
CA SER A 67 -5.49 76.28 -24.07
C SER A 67 -5.41 74.95 -24.79
N VAL A 68 -4.30 74.24 -24.58
CA VAL A 68 -4.05 72.90 -25.12
C VAL A 68 -4.00 71.91 -23.96
N THR A 69 -4.62 70.75 -24.15
CA THR A 69 -4.55 69.61 -23.25
C THR A 69 -3.98 68.42 -24.02
N ALA A 70 -2.74 68.05 -23.71
CA ALA A 70 -2.15 66.81 -24.19
C ALA A 70 -2.78 65.60 -23.47
N GLN A 71 -2.93 64.49 -24.18
CA GLN A 71 -3.30 63.19 -23.62
C GLN A 71 -2.48 62.13 -24.34
N ALA A 72 -1.56 61.47 -23.64
CA ALA A 72 -0.66 60.42 -24.18
C ALA A 72 -1.34 59.04 -24.26
N GLY A 73 -2.47 58.88 -23.58
CA GLY A 73 -3.12 57.60 -23.33
C GLY A 73 -2.81 57.05 -21.93
N PRO A 74 -3.52 55.99 -21.48
CA PRO A 74 -3.25 55.37 -20.19
C PRO A 74 -1.93 54.58 -20.20
N ASP A 75 -1.30 54.40 -19.05
CA ASP A 75 -0.16 53.50 -18.86
C ASP A 75 -0.47 52.08 -19.34
N VAL A 76 0.53 51.41 -19.93
CA VAL A 76 0.37 50.07 -20.52
C VAL A 76 1.46 49.10 -20.06
N THR A 77 1.11 47.82 -20.00
CA THR A 77 2.05 46.71 -19.76
C THR A 77 2.02 45.76 -20.94
N ILE A 78 3.20 45.43 -21.50
CA ILE A 78 3.35 44.56 -22.66
C ILE A 78 4.45 43.50 -22.42
N PRO A 79 4.38 42.32 -23.06
CA PRO A 79 5.50 41.38 -23.04
C PRO A 79 6.58 41.83 -24.03
N LEU A 80 7.85 41.54 -23.73
CA LEU A 80 8.99 41.84 -24.61
C LEU A 80 8.83 41.18 -25.99
N SER A 81 8.19 40.01 -26.05
CA SER A 81 7.88 39.30 -27.31
C SER A 81 6.91 40.06 -28.24
N GLN A 82 6.22 41.10 -27.76
CA GLN A 82 5.42 41.97 -28.62
C GLN A 82 6.30 42.86 -29.51
N GLY A 83 7.47 43.28 -29.00
CA GLY A 83 8.49 44.09 -29.69
C GLY A 83 8.08 45.52 -30.11
N VAL A 84 6.79 45.77 -30.32
CA VAL A 84 6.25 46.98 -30.95
C VAL A 84 4.94 47.41 -30.27
N LEU A 85 4.78 48.71 -30.04
CA LEU A 85 3.60 49.35 -29.46
C LEU A 85 3.19 50.57 -30.29
N ASN A 86 1.91 50.71 -30.61
CA ASN A 86 1.38 51.94 -31.20
C ASN A 86 0.83 52.84 -30.08
N LEU A 87 1.30 54.09 -30.03
CA LEU A 87 0.80 55.10 -29.08
C LEU A 87 -0.39 55.85 -29.71
N ASP A 88 -1.18 56.56 -28.92
CA ASP A 88 -2.36 57.27 -29.42
C ASP A 88 -2.66 58.55 -28.64
N ALA A 89 -2.25 59.70 -29.19
CA ALA A 89 -2.56 61.01 -28.62
C ALA A 89 -3.84 61.66 -29.15
N SER A 90 -4.71 60.91 -29.86
CA SER A 90 -5.91 61.47 -30.52
C SER A 90 -6.97 62.06 -29.58
N ALA A 91 -6.88 61.79 -28.27
CA ALA A 91 -7.73 62.40 -27.25
C ALA A 91 -7.26 63.80 -26.81
N SER A 92 -6.08 64.25 -27.26
CA SER A 92 -5.57 65.60 -27.05
C SER A 92 -6.46 66.67 -27.72
N LYS A 93 -6.62 67.83 -27.10
CA LYS A 93 -7.54 68.89 -27.57
C LYS A 93 -6.97 70.29 -27.42
N ASP A 94 -7.40 71.16 -28.32
CA ASP A 94 -7.33 72.60 -28.21
C ASP A 94 -8.72 73.14 -27.81
N SER A 95 -8.81 74.06 -26.85
CA SER A 95 -10.10 74.55 -26.34
C SER A 95 -10.94 75.33 -27.37
N GLN A 96 -10.33 75.74 -28.49
CA GLN A 96 -10.97 76.42 -29.62
C GLN A 96 -10.90 75.58 -30.91
N ASN A 97 -10.64 74.27 -30.81
CA ASN A 97 -10.50 73.32 -31.92
C ASN A 97 -9.47 73.73 -32.99
N LYS A 98 -8.39 74.44 -32.60
CA LYS A 98 -7.30 74.78 -33.52
C LYS A 98 -6.45 73.55 -33.88
N PRO A 99 -5.78 73.54 -35.05
CA PRO A 99 -4.94 72.42 -35.47
C PRO A 99 -3.84 72.10 -34.45
N LEU A 100 -3.67 70.81 -34.15
CA LEU A 100 -2.67 70.30 -33.22
C LEU A 100 -1.47 69.74 -33.99
N THR A 101 -0.26 70.04 -33.51
CA THR A 101 0.96 69.32 -33.87
C THR A 101 1.49 68.53 -32.68
N PHE A 102 2.13 67.39 -32.97
CA PHE A 102 2.57 66.42 -31.96
C PHE A 102 4.09 66.25 -32.08
N ALA A 103 4.75 66.02 -30.95
CA ALA A 103 6.15 65.62 -30.88
C ALA A 103 6.34 64.66 -29.71
N TRP A 104 6.64 63.41 -30.00
CA TRP A 104 6.88 62.35 -29.02
C TRP A 104 8.37 62.19 -28.72
N ALA A 105 8.71 62.04 -27.45
CA ALA A 105 10.06 61.81 -26.97
C ALA A 105 10.12 60.66 -25.96
N LEU A 106 11.17 59.85 -26.04
CA LEU A 106 11.52 58.88 -25.00
C LEU A 106 12.30 59.60 -23.90
N ILE A 107 11.73 59.67 -22.69
CA ILE A 107 12.30 60.40 -21.54
C ILE A 107 13.16 59.48 -20.66
N ARG A 108 12.74 58.22 -20.52
CA ARG A 108 13.45 57.21 -19.71
C ARG A 108 13.32 55.83 -20.35
N GLN A 109 14.38 55.03 -20.26
CA GLN A 109 14.42 53.64 -20.66
C GLN A 109 15.21 52.79 -19.65
N PRO A 110 15.09 51.45 -19.67
CA PRO A 110 15.94 50.54 -18.90
C PRO A 110 17.42 50.63 -19.28
N GLU A 111 18.32 50.19 -18.39
CA GLU A 111 19.74 50.04 -18.72
C GLU A 111 19.94 48.99 -19.82
N ASN A 112 20.92 49.23 -20.71
CA ASN A 112 21.24 48.41 -21.88
C ASN A 112 20.12 48.30 -22.95
N SER A 113 19.04 49.08 -22.82
CA SER A 113 18.04 49.27 -23.87
C SER A 113 18.61 50.06 -25.06
N HIS A 114 18.47 49.53 -26.26
CA HIS A 114 18.75 50.19 -27.54
C HIS A 114 17.46 50.67 -28.25
N ALA A 115 16.29 50.46 -27.64
CA ALA A 115 14.96 50.90 -28.08
C ALA A 115 14.77 52.44 -28.16
N SER A 116 15.50 53.08 -29.07
CA SER A 116 15.55 54.53 -29.25
C SER A 116 14.86 55.02 -30.54
N TYR A 117 14.11 54.16 -31.24
CA TYR A 117 13.38 54.53 -32.47
C TYR A 117 11.86 54.56 -32.26
N LEU A 118 11.35 55.75 -32.00
CA LEU A 118 9.97 56.12 -32.33
C LEU A 118 9.88 56.31 -33.85
N THR A 119 9.06 55.51 -34.52
CA THR A 119 8.73 55.69 -35.93
C THR A 119 7.58 56.69 -36.04
N ASN A 120 7.75 57.70 -36.90
CA ASN A 120 6.81 58.81 -37.09
C ASN A 120 6.47 59.61 -35.80
N PRO A 121 7.48 60.09 -35.03
CA PRO A 121 7.28 60.72 -33.71
C PRO A 121 6.48 62.04 -33.74
N ASN A 122 6.22 62.60 -34.93
CA ASN A 122 5.44 63.83 -35.08
C ASN A 122 3.96 63.58 -35.46
N GLN A 123 3.52 62.32 -35.47
CA GLN A 123 2.15 61.93 -35.78
C GLN A 123 1.31 61.75 -34.51
N VAL A 124 -0.02 61.77 -34.67
CA VAL A 124 -0.98 61.48 -33.60
C VAL A 124 -0.77 60.08 -33.00
N LYS A 125 -0.37 59.12 -33.85
CA LYS A 125 -0.15 57.72 -33.49
C LYS A 125 1.22 57.23 -33.99
N PRO A 126 2.33 57.51 -33.26
CA PRO A 126 3.63 56.97 -33.59
C PRO A 126 3.72 55.49 -33.19
N THR A 127 4.75 54.82 -33.68
CA THR A 127 5.09 53.44 -33.28
C THR A 127 6.35 53.47 -32.43
N PHE A 128 6.27 52.93 -31.21
CA PHE A 128 7.37 52.71 -30.30
C PHE A 128 7.82 51.24 -30.36
N ASN A 129 9.11 50.99 -30.23
CA ASN A 129 9.70 49.66 -30.30
C ASN A 129 10.42 49.38 -28.98
N VAL A 130 10.42 48.13 -28.50
CA VAL A 130 10.98 47.73 -27.21
C VAL A 130 11.89 46.52 -27.37
N ASP A 131 12.98 46.49 -26.59
CA ASP A 131 14.04 45.48 -26.73
C ASP A 131 14.56 44.92 -25.40
N VAL A 132 14.24 45.56 -24.26
CA VAL A 132 14.66 45.14 -22.92
C VAL A 132 13.48 45.20 -21.95
N VAL A 133 13.49 44.35 -20.92
CA VAL A 133 12.51 44.38 -19.82
C VAL A 133 12.71 45.61 -18.94
N GLY A 134 11.62 46.28 -18.58
CA GLY A 134 11.61 47.38 -17.62
C GLY A 134 10.62 48.47 -17.97
N ALA A 135 10.71 49.60 -17.25
CA ALA A 135 9.85 50.75 -17.44
C ALA A 135 10.45 51.74 -18.43
N TYR A 136 9.68 52.09 -19.46
CA TYR A 136 9.95 53.16 -20.40
C TYR A 136 8.97 54.31 -20.14
N GLU A 137 9.46 55.54 -20.04
CA GLU A 137 8.62 56.73 -19.90
C GLU A 137 8.70 57.55 -21.19
N LEU A 138 7.56 57.78 -21.83
CA LEU A 138 7.43 58.59 -23.04
C LEU A 138 6.59 59.82 -22.75
N GLU A 139 6.93 60.93 -23.40
CA GLU A 139 6.22 62.20 -23.29
C GLU A 139 5.75 62.66 -24.68
N VAL A 140 4.49 63.06 -24.79
CA VAL A 140 3.97 63.78 -25.95
C VAL A 140 3.91 65.26 -25.63
N THR A 141 4.53 66.08 -26.48
CA THR A 141 4.29 67.53 -26.52
C THR A 141 3.27 67.83 -27.61
N VAL A 142 2.15 68.43 -27.24
CA VAL A 142 1.08 68.85 -28.15
C VAL A 142 1.08 70.37 -28.23
N SER A 143 1.10 70.91 -29.45
CA SER A 143 1.17 72.35 -29.71
C SER A 143 0.02 72.83 -30.61
N SER A 144 -0.45 74.04 -30.37
CA SER A 144 -1.36 74.79 -31.26
C SER A 144 -0.98 76.27 -31.25
N GLU A 145 -1.72 77.10 -31.99
CA GLU A 145 -1.60 78.57 -31.87
C GLU A 145 -1.96 79.11 -30.48
N ASN A 146 -2.69 78.34 -29.67
CA ASN A 146 -3.09 78.68 -28.30
C ASN A 146 -2.07 78.23 -27.23
N GLY A 147 -0.95 77.60 -27.63
CA GLY A 147 0.15 77.26 -26.74
C GLY A 147 0.60 75.80 -26.84
N GLN A 148 1.19 75.30 -25.77
CA GLN A 148 1.72 73.94 -25.69
C GLN A 148 1.31 73.25 -24.40
N SER A 149 1.17 71.93 -24.46
CA SER A 149 0.84 71.06 -23.34
C SER A 149 1.64 69.76 -23.46
N LYS A 150 1.87 69.10 -22.33
CA LYS A 150 2.66 67.87 -22.24
C LYS A 150 1.93 66.84 -21.41
N ASP A 151 2.00 65.59 -21.84
CA ASP A 151 1.50 64.45 -21.08
C ASP A 151 2.44 63.24 -21.24
N LYS A 152 2.40 62.32 -20.28
CA LYS A 152 3.32 61.18 -20.20
C LYS A 152 2.57 59.85 -20.15
N ILE A 153 3.20 58.82 -20.70
CA ILE A 153 2.76 57.43 -20.64
C ILE A 153 3.92 56.54 -20.15
N MET A 154 3.62 55.69 -19.18
CA MET A 154 4.52 54.64 -18.71
C MET A 154 4.24 53.33 -19.46
N VAL A 155 5.25 52.80 -20.13
CA VAL A 155 5.22 51.50 -20.81
C VAL A 155 6.06 50.51 -20.01
N THR A 156 5.41 49.57 -19.34
CA THR A 156 6.09 48.51 -18.57
C THR A 156 6.26 47.27 -19.44
N VAL A 157 7.49 46.99 -19.86
CA VAL A 157 7.84 45.79 -20.62
C VAL A 157 8.21 44.68 -19.64
N THR A 158 7.62 43.50 -19.81
CA THR A 158 7.84 42.32 -18.95
C THR A 158 8.31 41.12 -19.78
N ASN A 159 8.93 40.11 -19.14
CA ASN A 159 9.19 38.82 -19.80
C ASN A 159 7.93 37.95 -19.95
N ASN A 160 6.82 38.35 -19.33
CA ASN A 160 5.65 37.52 -19.13
C ASN A 160 4.70 37.61 -20.33
N ALA A 161 4.99 36.85 -21.39
CA ALA A 161 3.95 36.50 -22.35
C ALA A 161 2.82 35.76 -21.61
N ALA A 162 1.56 36.13 -21.87
CA ALA A 162 0.43 35.42 -21.27
C ALA A 162 0.39 33.98 -21.79
N PRO A 163 0.25 32.96 -20.93
CA PRO A 163 0.27 31.57 -21.35
C PRO A 163 -0.89 31.25 -22.29
N VAL A 164 -0.63 30.41 -23.30
CA VAL A 164 -1.65 29.96 -24.25
C VAL A 164 -2.64 29.05 -23.53
N VAL A 165 -3.90 29.47 -23.51
CA VAL A 165 -4.98 28.69 -22.90
C VAL A 165 -5.23 27.42 -23.70
N LEU A 166 -5.19 26.26 -23.04
CA LEU A 166 -5.58 24.99 -23.65
C LEU A 166 -7.11 24.82 -23.61
N GLU A 167 -7.65 24.31 -24.71
CA GLU A 167 -9.09 24.07 -24.86
C GLU A 167 -9.57 22.91 -23.98
N ARG A 168 -10.87 22.89 -23.67
CA ARG A 168 -11.51 21.82 -22.90
C ARG A 168 -11.44 20.46 -23.60
N TYR A 169 -11.38 20.47 -24.93
CA TYR A 169 -11.34 19.29 -25.77
C TYR A 169 -10.25 19.45 -26.82
N ILE A 170 -9.33 18.50 -26.89
CA ILE A 170 -8.29 18.44 -27.94
C ILE A 170 -8.62 17.23 -28.83
N PRO A 171 -9.47 17.40 -29.87
CA PRO A 171 -10.03 16.29 -30.64
C PRO A 171 -9.01 15.65 -31.60
N ASN A 172 -8.06 16.42 -32.09
CA ASN A 172 -7.06 16.03 -33.09
C ASN A 172 -5.65 16.10 -32.50
N ASP A 173 -4.67 15.60 -33.25
CA ASP A 173 -3.26 15.71 -32.91
C ASP A 173 -2.84 17.18 -32.69
N ARG A 174 -2.06 17.43 -31.64
CA ARG A 174 -1.55 18.76 -31.26
C ARG A 174 -0.11 18.65 -30.77
N THR A 175 0.74 19.56 -31.21
CA THR A 175 2.07 19.76 -30.64
C THR A 175 2.05 21.00 -29.75
N LEU A 176 2.61 20.89 -28.55
CA LEU A 176 2.92 22.00 -27.65
C LEU A 176 4.42 22.28 -27.75
N THR A 177 4.76 23.46 -28.24
CA THR A 177 6.13 23.95 -28.43
C THR A 177 6.53 24.83 -27.26
N ASN A 178 7.82 24.94 -26.95
CA ASN A 178 8.30 25.95 -26.00
C ASN A 178 8.17 27.35 -26.64
N ILE A 179 7.39 28.22 -26.02
CA ILE A 179 7.11 29.61 -26.44
C ILE A 179 7.57 30.65 -25.42
N VAL A 180 7.86 30.25 -24.17
CA VAL A 180 8.41 31.08 -23.10
C VAL A 180 9.76 30.54 -22.65
N ALA A 181 10.84 31.23 -23.03
CA ALA A 181 12.21 30.78 -22.79
C ALA A 181 12.62 30.73 -21.29
N ASP A 182 11.88 31.36 -20.38
CA ASP A 182 12.11 31.28 -18.94
C ASP A 182 11.37 30.05 -18.35
N PRO A 183 12.09 29.00 -17.91
CA PRO A 183 11.48 27.76 -17.40
C PRO A 183 10.76 27.94 -16.05
N ASN A 184 10.74 29.14 -15.47
CA ASN A 184 9.96 29.46 -14.28
C ASN A 184 8.57 30.01 -14.60
N GLN A 185 8.27 30.26 -15.87
CA GLN A 185 7.02 30.82 -16.37
C GLN A 185 6.26 29.81 -17.24
N PRO A 186 4.92 29.85 -17.27
CA PRO A 186 4.14 28.91 -18.05
C PRO A 186 4.06 29.29 -19.54
N ASP A 187 4.25 28.31 -20.41
CA ASP A 187 3.87 28.38 -21.82
C ASP A 187 2.36 28.26 -21.99
N TYR A 188 1.73 27.35 -21.24
CA TYR A 188 0.34 26.96 -21.41
C TYR A 188 -0.43 27.00 -20.08
N PHE A 189 -1.71 27.35 -20.15
CA PHE A 189 -2.60 27.41 -18.99
C PHE A 189 -3.86 26.58 -19.18
N VAL A 190 -4.26 25.84 -18.14
CA VAL A 190 -5.41 24.92 -18.16
C VAL A 190 -6.45 25.38 -17.12
N PRO A 191 -7.50 26.14 -17.54
CA PRO A 191 -8.49 26.73 -16.64
C PRO A 191 -9.64 25.78 -16.23
N HIS A 192 -9.72 24.61 -16.85
CA HIS A 192 -10.80 23.63 -16.67
C HIS A 192 -10.27 22.21 -16.97
N ASN A 193 -11.01 21.16 -16.59
CA ASN A 193 -10.68 19.79 -17.02
C ASN A 193 -10.58 19.73 -18.55
N THR A 194 -9.45 19.23 -19.06
CA THR A 194 -9.18 19.10 -20.49
C THR A 194 -9.06 17.63 -20.87
N GLU A 195 -9.85 17.22 -21.87
CA GLU A 195 -9.84 15.87 -22.42
C GLU A 195 -9.16 15.84 -23.79
N VAL A 196 -8.13 15.00 -23.93
CA VAL A 196 -7.32 14.86 -25.13
C VAL A 196 -7.70 13.57 -25.85
N PHE A 197 -8.21 13.65 -27.07
CA PHE A 197 -8.59 12.51 -27.91
C PHE A 197 -7.55 12.20 -29.00
N GLY A 198 -6.86 13.22 -29.52
CA GLY A 198 -5.75 13.04 -30.45
C GLY A 198 -4.41 12.72 -29.76
N LYS A 199 -3.31 12.71 -30.52
CA LYS A 199 -1.94 12.64 -29.98
C LYS A 199 -1.48 14.03 -29.52
N LEU A 200 -1.17 14.16 -28.23
CA LEU A 200 -0.52 15.35 -27.67
C LEU A 200 1.00 15.14 -27.63
N THR A 201 1.72 15.81 -28.53
CA THR A 201 3.19 15.90 -28.49
C THR A 201 3.58 17.13 -27.66
N ILE A 202 4.57 17.01 -26.79
CA ILE A 202 5.07 18.12 -25.96
C ILE A 202 6.59 18.16 -26.08
N GLU A 203 7.11 19.30 -26.50
CA GLU A 203 8.53 19.52 -26.76
C GLU A 203 9.33 19.86 -25.48
N PRO A 204 10.67 19.70 -25.49
CA PRO A 204 11.51 20.02 -24.33
C PRO A 204 11.34 21.44 -23.80
N GLY A 205 11.31 21.56 -22.47
CA GLY A 205 11.25 22.83 -21.75
C GLY A 205 9.85 23.41 -21.58
N VAL A 206 8.80 22.79 -22.14
CA VAL A 206 7.41 23.28 -22.00
C VAL A 206 6.92 23.21 -20.55
N VAL A 207 6.36 24.30 -20.06
CA VAL A 207 5.73 24.46 -18.74
C VAL A 207 4.22 24.65 -18.90
N ILE A 208 3.44 23.75 -18.30
CA ILE A 208 1.98 23.77 -18.33
C ILE A 208 1.45 23.99 -16.91
N GLU A 209 0.71 25.08 -16.73
CA GLU A 209 0.11 25.49 -15.47
C GLU A 209 -1.38 25.15 -15.39
N PHE A 210 -1.80 24.61 -14.26
CA PHE A 210 -3.16 24.14 -14.01
C PHE A 210 -3.87 24.99 -12.96
N GLU A 211 -5.13 25.36 -13.24
CA GLU A 211 -6.03 25.99 -12.28
C GLU A 211 -6.53 24.98 -11.23
N ALA A 212 -7.04 25.47 -10.10
CA ALA A 212 -7.47 24.65 -8.97
C ALA A 212 -8.46 23.53 -9.37
N ASP A 213 -8.22 22.32 -8.86
CA ASP A 213 -8.98 21.08 -9.14
C ASP A 213 -9.12 20.67 -10.62
N THR A 214 -8.33 21.20 -11.55
CA THR A 214 -8.40 20.81 -12.98
C THR A 214 -7.67 19.50 -13.29
N GLU A 215 -8.18 18.72 -14.24
CA GLU A 215 -7.66 17.42 -14.69
C GLU A 215 -7.17 17.50 -16.14
N LEU A 216 -6.03 16.85 -16.45
CA LEU A 216 -5.66 16.54 -17.84
C LEU A 216 -5.89 15.06 -18.10
N TYR A 217 -6.97 14.73 -18.81
CA TYR A 217 -7.35 13.36 -19.12
C TYR A 217 -7.00 13.00 -20.57
N LEU A 218 -6.03 12.10 -20.71
CA LEU A 218 -5.52 11.57 -21.97
C LEU A 218 -6.29 10.30 -22.37
N ARG A 219 -7.20 10.47 -23.33
CA ARG A 219 -7.92 9.37 -24.03
C ARG A 219 -7.21 8.96 -25.32
N GLY A 220 -6.54 9.91 -25.98
CA GLY A 220 -5.57 9.69 -27.05
C GLY A 220 -4.17 9.41 -26.51
N ALA A 221 -3.14 9.68 -27.31
CA ALA A 221 -1.75 9.42 -26.95
C ALA A 221 -1.04 10.65 -26.36
N ILE A 222 -0.03 10.46 -25.50
CA ILE A 222 0.91 11.51 -25.08
C ILE A 222 2.36 11.16 -25.46
N ILE A 223 3.09 12.11 -26.02
CA ILE A 223 4.54 12.03 -26.22
C ILE A 223 5.15 13.27 -25.59
N ALA A 224 5.51 13.18 -24.31
CA ALA A 224 6.20 14.24 -23.57
C ALA A 224 7.65 13.82 -23.35
N LYS A 225 8.55 14.41 -24.14
CA LYS A 225 9.98 14.06 -24.14
C LYS A 225 10.84 15.29 -23.94
N GLY A 226 11.15 15.58 -22.67
CA GLY A 226 12.09 16.62 -22.29
C GLY A 226 13.54 16.19 -22.43
N THR A 227 14.44 16.98 -21.84
CA THR A 227 15.85 16.61 -21.64
C THR A 227 16.26 16.90 -20.19
N ALA A 228 17.45 16.46 -19.79
CA ALA A 228 18.01 16.76 -18.47
C ALA A 228 18.12 18.27 -18.17
N MET A 229 18.31 19.10 -19.20
CA MET A 229 18.39 20.57 -19.09
C MET A 229 17.05 21.26 -19.33
N GLN A 230 16.17 20.66 -20.14
CA GLN A 230 14.88 21.22 -20.55
C GLN A 230 13.78 20.19 -20.27
N LYS A 231 13.47 20.01 -18.98
CA LYS A 231 12.35 19.17 -18.55
C LYS A 231 11.02 19.75 -19.02
N ILE A 232 10.03 18.88 -19.22
CA ILE A 232 8.63 19.29 -19.38
C ILE A 232 7.99 19.34 -17.98
N VAL A 233 7.25 20.40 -17.65
CA VAL A 233 6.71 20.61 -16.31
C VAL A 233 5.18 20.74 -16.35
N PHE A 234 4.50 19.91 -15.57
CA PHE A 234 3.07 20.03 -15.27
C PHE A 234 2.92 20.48 -13.81
N THR A 235 2.40 21.68 -13.56
CA THR A 235 2.35 22.28 -12.21
C THR A 235 1.03 22.98 -11.91
N GLY A 236 0.66 23.04 -10.63
CA GLY A 236 -0.41 23.93 -10.18
C GLY A 236 0.03 25.39 -10.19
N LYS A 237 -0.90 26.29 -10.55
CA LYS A 237 -0.75 27.75 -10.50
C LYS A 237 -0.35 28.29 -9.14
N THR A 238 -0.89 27.70 -8.08
CA THR A 238 -0.30 27.82 -6.75
C THR A 238 0.57 26.59 -6.49
N LYS A 239 1.81 26.80 -6.06
CA LYS A 239 2.78 25.74 -5.69
C LYS A 239 2.44 25.13 -4.32
N GLN A 240 1.19 24.68 -4.17
CA GLN A 240 0.61 24.09 -2.97
C GLN A 240 0.32 22.61 -3.21
N ARG A 241 0.66 21.75 -2.24
CA ARG A 241 0.38 20.32 -2.29
C ARG A 241 -1.13 20.04 -2.49
N GLY A 242 -1.49 19.36 -3.57
CA GLY A 242 -2.89 19.05 -3.89
C GLY A 242 -3.70 20.22 -4.43
N PHE A 243 -3.10 21.07 -5.28
CA PHE A 243 -3.78 22.23 -5.88
C PHE A 243 -4.70 21.85 -7.06
N TRP A 244 -4.21 21.03 -7.98
CA TRP A 244 -4.95 20.57 -9.18
C TRP A 244 -5.20 19.05 -9.14
N LYS A 245 -6.10 18.54 -9.98
CA LYS A 245 -6.56 17.13 -9.90
C LYS A 245 -5.46 16.17 -10.37
N GLY A 246 -4.75 16.51 -11.45
CA GLY A 246 -3.56 15.80 -11.94
C GLY A 246 -3.70 15.29 -13.38
N LEU A 247 -2.75 14.45 -13.77
CA LEU A 247 -2.64 13.84 -15.10
C LEU A 247 -3.21 12.41 -15.08
N LEU A 248 -4.22 12.13 -15.91
CA LEU A 248 -4.77 10.78 -16.10
C LEU A 248 -4.40 10.23 -17.50
N ILE A 249 -3.54 9.22 -17.54
CA ILE A 249 -3.32 8.39 -18.73
C ILE A 249 -4.34 7.26 -18.70
N GLY A 250 -5.39 7.35 -19.54
CA GLY A 250 -6.45 6.34 -19.63
C GLY A 250 -6.49 5.58 -20.94
N SER A 251 -5.45 5.70 -21.79
CA SER A 251 -5.41 5.14 -23.14
C SER A 251 -4.38 4.01 -23.29
N GLY A 252 -4.70 3.02 -24.13
CA GLY A 252 -3.83 1.87 -24.41
C GLY A 252 -2.77 2.12 -25.50
N HIS A 253 -2.51 3.38 -25.87
CA HIS A 253 -1.58 3.69 -26.95
C HIS A 253 -0.13 3.40 -26.55
N GLN A 254 0.56 2.55 -27.31
CA GLN A 254 1.96 2.15 -27.04
C GLN A 254 3.00 3.29 -27.19
N THR A 255 2.58 4.43 -27.75
CA THR A 255 3.38 5.65 -27.86
C THR A 255 3.32 6.54 -26.61
N ASN A 256 2.48 6.21 -25.62
CA ASN A 256 2.39 6.96 -24.36
C ASN A 256 3.73 6.98 -23.63
N GLU A 257 4.36 8.15 -23.57
CA GLU A 257 5.74 8.30 -23.08
C GLU A 257 5.86 9.59 -22.27
N LEU A 258 6.31 9.47 -21.02
CA LEU A 258 6.79 10.56 -20.18
C LEU A 258 8.31 10.35 -19.97
N ASP A 259 9.13 11.16 -20.61
CA ASP A 259 10.59 11.15 -20.46
C ASP A 259 11.09 12.55 -20.09
N TYR A 260 11.88 12.66 -19.02
CA TYR A 260 12.29 13.96 -18.43
C TYR A 260 11.10 14.91 -18.13
N VAL A 261 10.04 14.37 -17.53
CA VAL A 261 8.84 15.13 -17.12
C VAL A 261 8.85 15.36 -15.60
N GLU A 262 8.48 16.56 -15.14
CA GLU A 262 8.09 16.80 -13.75
C GLU A 262 6.57 17.00 -13.66
N VAL A 263 5.90 16.25 -12.78
CA VAL A 263 4.48 16.47 -12.43
C VAL A 263 4.40 16.84 -10.96
N ALA A 264 4.02 18.08 -10.68
CA ALA A 264 4.09 18.70 -9.36
C ALA A 264 2.74 19.24 -8.87
N TYR A 265 2.52 19.20 -7.54
CA TYR A 265 1.41 19.87 -6.85
C TYR A 265 -0.01 19.40 -7.21
N ALA A 266 -0.14 18.24 -7.86
CA ALA A 266 -1.42 17.62 -8.23
C ALA A 266 -2.05 16.81 -7.07
N GLY A 267 -3.16 16.12 -7.33
CA GLY A 267 -3.87 15.30 -6.35
C GLY A 267 -4.77 16.07 -5.39
N SER A 268 -5.47 17.11 -5.85
CA SER A 268 -6.51 17.82 -5.07
C SER A 268 -7.68 16.91 -4.67
N SER A 269 -8.18 16.12 -5.61
CA SER A 269 -9.32 15.20 -5.48
C SER A 269 -9.14 13.98 -6.42
N PRO A 270 -10.00 12.96 -6.35
CA PRO A 270 -9.86 11.76 -7.18
C PRO A 270 -10.13 12.02 -8.67
N MET A 271 -9.32 11.38 -9.52
CA MET A 271 -9.51 11.34 -10.98
C MET A 271 -10.64 10.38 -11.37
N GLN A 272 -11.29 10.62 -12.53
CA GLN A 272 -12.54 9.93 -12.91
C GLN A 272 -12.49 8.39 -12.92
N GLN A 273 -11.32 7.79 -13.19
CA GLN A 273 -11.20 6.33 -13.33
C GLN A 273 -10.84 5.58 -12.03
N PHE A 274 -10.51 6.26 -10.94
CA PHE A 274 -10.05 5.59 -9.71
C PHE A 274 -11.10 5.60 -8.60
N HIS A 275 -10.86 4.76 -7.59
CA HIS A 275 -11.68 4.72 -6.39
C HIS A 275 -11.75 6.13 -5.74
N PRO A 276 -12.89 6.58 -5.18
CA PRO A 276 -13.07 7.91 -4.56
C PRO A 276 -12.11 8.31 -3.42
N ASN A 277 -11.15 7.46 -3.06
CA ASN A 277 -10.13 7.73 -2.03
C ASN A 277 -8.71 7.86 -2.65
N VAL A 278 -8.56 7.71 -3.96
CA VAL A 278 -7.27 7.76 -4.67
C VAL A 278 -7.07 9.17 -5.24
N LYS A 279 -6.22 9.95 -4.57
CA LYS A 279 -5.65 11.19 -5.11
C LYS A 279 -4.23 10.91 -5.59
N THR A 280 -3.79 11.47 -6.71
CA THR A 280 -2.43 11.23 -7.23
C THR A 280 -1.94 12.36 -8.14
N ASN A 281 -0.62 12.49 -8.36
CA ASN A 281 -0.12 13.37 -9.43
C ASN A 281 -0.36 12.77 -10.81
N VAL A 282 0.00 11.49 -10.99
CA VAL A 282 -0.21 10.76 -12.25
C VAL A 282 -0.99 9.47 -12.00
N GLY A 283 -2.05 9.28 -12.77
CA GLY A 283 -2.83 8.05 -12.81
C GLY A 283 -2.61 7.28 -14.11
N VAL A 284 -2.37 5.98 -14.02
CA VAL A 284 -2.38 5.06 -15.16
C VAL A 284 -3.58 4.13 -15.02
N GLY A 285 -4.62 4.36 -15.82
CA GLY A 285 -5.90 3.64 -15.82
C GLY A 285 -5.76 2.16 -16.23
N GLY A 286 -6.75 1.31 -15.89
CA GLY A 286 -6.59 -0.15 -15.97
C GLY A 286 -6.30 -0.75 -17.37
N LEU A 287 -6.79 -0.09 -18.44
CA LEU A 287 -6.48 -0.45 -19.83
C LEU A 287 -5.33 0.37 -20.43
N ALA A 288 -4.77 1.30 -19.66
CA ALA A 288 -3.74 2.19 -20.14
C ALA A 288 -2.38 1.50 -20.20
N VAL A 289 -1.54 2.00 -21.09
CA VAL A 289 -0.17 1.56 -21.31
C VAL A 289 0.71 2.81 -21.36
N THR A 290 1.88 2.80 -20.74
CA THR A 290 2.83 3.94 -20.80
C THR A 290 4.27 3.55 -20.52
N LYS A 291 5.22 4.35 -21.04
CA LYS A 291 6.63 4.39 -20.61
C LYS A 291 6.84 5.62 -19.73
N ILE A 292 7.56 5.47 -18.64
CA ILE A 292 7.87 6.57 -17.71
C ILE A 292 9.35 6.49 -17.31
N THR A 293 10.16 7.44 -17.77
CA THR A 293 11.60 7.46 -17.53
C THR A 293 12.11 8.83 -17.12
N ASN A 294 13.17 8.88 -16.33
CA ASN A 294 13.88 10.12 -15.96
C ASN A 294 12.99 11.23 -15.35
N SER A 295 11.83 10.86 -14.81
CA SER A 295 10.73 11.77 -14.49
C SER A 295 10.53 11.95 -12.97
N SER A 296 10.04 13.11 -12.56
CA SER A 296 9.85 13.49 -11.15
C SER A 296 8.37 13.70 -10.76
N PHE A 297 7.96 13.14 -9.63
CA PHE A 297 6.60 13.21 -9.09
C PHE A 297 6.62 13.84 -7.70
N VAL A 298 6.24 15.12 -7.64
CA VAL A 298 6.59 16.04 -6.56
C VAL A 298 5.36 16.61 -5.87
N GLY A 299 5.40 16.69 -4.53
CA GLY A 299 4.50 17.61 -3.82
C GLY A 299 3.01 17.28 -3.96
N GLY A 300 2.65 16.03 -4.23
CA GLY A 300 1.27 15.62 -4.49
C GLY A 300 0.38 15.54 -3.25
N GLY A 301 -0.90 15.88 -3.40
CA GLY A 301 -1.95 15.75 -2.37
C GLY A 301 -2.37 14.31 -2.06
N GLY A 302 -1.76 13.32 -2.73
CA GLY A 302 -1.95 11.90 -2.50
C GLY A 302 -0.71 11.11 -2.92
N TYR A 303 -0.90 10.09 -3.75
CA TYR A 303 0.22 9.30 -4.32
C TYR A 303 1.04 10.12 -5.31
N GLY A 304 2.34 9.90 -5.39
CA GLY A 304 3.14 10.44 -6.51
C GLY A 304 2.67 9.84 -7.85
N MET A 305 2.47 8.52 -7.91
CA MET A 305 1.78 7.87 -9.03
C MET A 305 0.89 6.71 -8.57
N TYR A 306 -0.21 6.47 -9.28
CA TYR A 306 -1.12 5.34 -9.09
C TYR A 306 -1.26 4.52 -10.37
N VAL A 307 -0.67 3.32 -10.40
CA VAL A 307 -0.64 2.44 -11.58
C VAL A 307 -1.62 1.29 -11.41
N SER A 308 -2.72 1.34 -12.16
CA SER A 308 -3.66 0.23 -12.35
C SER A 308 -3.53 -0.46 -13.71
N GLY A 309 -3.01 0.26 -14.72
CA GLY A 309 -2.68 -0.26 -16.05
C GLY A 309 -1.28 -0.88 -16.15
N ASN A 310 -0.64 -0.71 -17.30
CA ASN A 310 0.60 -1.41 -17.66
C ASN A 310 1.77 -0.46 -17.91
N LEU A 311 2.96 -0.86 -17.46
CA LEU A 311 4.21 -0.16 -17.73
C LEU A 311 5.02 -0.90 -18.82
N MET A 312 5.30 -0.21 -19.93
CA MET A 312 6.21 -0.69 -20.97
C MET A 312 7.67 -0.53 -20.55
N ALA A 313 7.98 0.61 -19.93
CA ALA A 313 9.29 0.92 -19.37
C ALA A 313 9.12 1.78 -18.11
N PHE A 314 9.97 1.56 -17.12
CA PHE A 314 10.06 2.37 -15.91
C PHE A 314 11.54 2.44 -15.48
N ALA A 315 12.14 3.63 -15.48
CA ALA A 315 13.56 3.79 -15.17
C ALA A 315 13.92 5.17 -14.61
N GLN A 316 14.79 5.24 -13.60
CA GLN A 316 15.41 6.48 -13.09
C GLN A 316 14.41 7.58 -12.70
N ASN A 317 13.25 7.20 -12.17
CA ASN A 317 12.22 8.12 -11.73
C ASN A 317 12.44 8.57 -10.27
N THR A 318 11.97 9.77 -9.92
CA THR A 318 12.15 10.35 -8.59
C THR A 318 10.81 10.75 -7.98
N PHE A 319 10.49 10.20 -6.82
CA PHE A 319 9.35 10.61 -6.01
C PHE A 319 9.85 11.40 -4.80
N ARG A 320 9.16 12.51 -4.47
CA ARG A 320 9.43 13.30 -3.25
C ARG A 320 8.23 14.12 -2.81
N ASP A 321 8.17 14.40 -1.51
CA ASP A 321 7.27 15.38 -0.91
C ASP A 321 5.75 15.15 -1.13
N ASN A 322 5.35 13.92 -1.46
CA ASN A 322 3.95 13.52 -1.67
C ASN A 322 3.24 13.23 -0.32
N ALA A 323 1.92 13.44 -0.24
CA ALA A 323 1.13 13.26 0.99
C ALA A 323 0.89 11.79 1.36
N SER A 324 0.92 10.90 0.38
CA SER A 324 0.76 9.45 0.52
C SER A 324 2.04 8.73 0.06
N LEU A 325 1.95 7.43 -0.20
CA LEU A 325 3.07 6.66 -0.74
C LEU A 325 3.56 7.25 -2.08
N PRO A 326 4.87 7.19 -2.38
CA PRO A 326 5.43 7.64 -3.65
C PRO A 326 4.74 6.97 -4.85
N LEU A 327 4.49 5.66 -4.76
CA LEU A 327 3.88 4.85 -5.81
C LEU A 327 2.87 3.87 -5.22
N TYR A 328 1.73 3.69 -5.91
CA TYR A 328 0.94 2.46 -5.88
C TYR A 328 1.06 1.74 -7.22
N ILE A 329 1.23 0.42 -7.20
CA ILE A 329 1.36 -0.41 -8.41
C ILE A 329 0.73 -1.79 -8.22
N THR A 330 0.04 -2.30 -9.24
CA THR A 330 -0.54 -3.65 -9.22
C THR A 330 0.54 -4.73 -9.20
N ALA A 331 0.23 -5.85 -8.55
CA ALA A 331 1.14 -6.99 -8.38
C ALA A 331 1.81 -7.44 -9.71
N THR A 332 1.06 -7.43 -10.83
CA THR A 332 1.55 -7.82 -12.16
C THR A 332 2.59 -6.89 -12.77
N GLN A 333 2.77 -5.67 -12.23
CA GLN A 333 3.68 -4.67 -12.79
C GLN A 333 4.90 -4.40 -11.88
N VAL A 334 4.98 -4.99 -10.68
CA VAL A 334 6.10 -4.77 -9.74
C VAL A 334 7.46 -5.14 -10.36
N HIS A 335 7.49 -6.14 -11.26
CA HIS A 335 8.72 -6.53 -11.99
C HIS A 335 9.19 -5.54 -13.05
N LYS A 336 8.42 -4.48 -13.33
CA LYS A 336 8.80 -3.39 -14.24
C LYS A 336 9.63 -2.33 -13.56
N LEU A 337 9.65 -2.29 -12.23
CA LEU A 337 10.40 -1.30 -11.46
C LEU A 337 11.91 -1.52 -11.62
N ASP A 338 12.65 -0.44 -11.82
CA ASP A 338 14.11 -0.46 -11.79
C ASP A 338 14.63 -0.17 -10.38
N ALA A 339 15.88 -0.56 -10.14
CA ALA A 339 16.55 -0.33 -8.87
C ALA A 339 17.08 1.11 -8.69
N ALA A 340 17.17 1.92 -9.76
CA ALA A 340 17.76 3.26 -9.72
C ALA A 340 16.75 4.39 -9.46
N SER A 341 15.45 4.14 -9.67
CA SER A 341 14.38 5.02 -9.20
C SER A 341 14.42 5.22 -7.68
N SER A 342 14.11 6.44 -7.22
CA SER A 342 14.14 6.81 -5.81
C SER A 342 12.75 7.16 -5.28
N TYR A 343 12.40 6.60 -4.11
CA TYR A 343 11.02 6.59 -3.60
C TYR A 343 10.89 7.37 -2.29
N ASN A 344 11.45 8.58 -2.26
CA ASN A 344 11.35 9.45 -1.10
C ASN A 344 9.92 10.03 -0.97
N SER A 345 9.46 10.25 0.26
CA SER A 345 8.16 10.89 0.54
C SER A 345 8.19 11.80 1.78
N GLY A 346 9.39 12.05 2.33
CA GLY A 346 9.53 12.67 3.64
C GLY A 346 9.28 11.68 4.79
N GLU A 347 9.14 12.24 5.99
CA GLU A 347 9.33 11.63 7.33
C GLU A 347 8.71 10.24 7.65
N ILE A 348 7.79 9.67 6.85
CA ILE A 348 6.94 8.57 7.36
C ILE A 348 7.02 7.24 6.57
N ARG A 349 7.13 7.18 5.23
CA ARG A 349 7.10 5.88 4.50
C ARG A 349 7.93 5.82 3.20
N LYS A 350 9.16 5.27 3.31
CA LYS A 350 9.90 4.66 2.18
C LYS A 350 9.26 3.32 1.77
N ALA A 351 8.07 3.37 1.17
CA ALA A 351 7.36 2.18 0.74
C ALA A 351 6.53 2.37 -0.54
N ILE A 352 6.51 1.35 -1.39
CA ILE A 352 5.64 1.26 -2.57
C ILE A 352 4.39 0.46 -2.21
N GLY A 353 3.21 1.02 -2.44
CA GLY A 353 1.95 0.33 -2.24
C GLY A 353 1.73 -0.73 -3.31
N ILE A 354 1.40 -1.96 -2.91
CA ILE A 354 1.10 -3.07 -3.82
C ILE A 354 -0.21 -3.77 -3.47
N GLY A 355 -0.84 -4.39 -4.47
CA GLY A 355 -2.07 -5.16 -4.30
C GLY A 355 -2.48 -5.93 -5.57
N GLY A 356 -3.39 -6.89 -5.41
CA GLY A 356 -3.98 -7.65 -6.51
C GLY A 356 -3.35 -9.03 -6.72
N SER A 357 -3.58 -9.59 -7.91
CA SER A 357 -3.24 -10.98 -8.26
C SER A 357 -2.19 -11.09 -9.38
N ILE A 358 -1.46 -12.21 -9.38
CA ILE A 358 -0.64 -12.68 -10.51
C ILE A 358 -1.40 -13.83 -11.19
N PRO A 359 -1.88 -13.65 -12.43
CA PRO A 359 -2.62 -14.69 -13.15
C PRO A 359 -1.81 -15.96 -13.43
N TYR A 360 -2.50 -17.09 -13.61
CA TYR A 360 -1.90 -18.44 -13.77
C TYR A 360 -0.96 -18.63 -14.97
N ASN A 361 -0.95 -17.70 -15.92
CA ASN A 361 -0.12 -17.69 -17.12
C ASN A 361 0.98 -16.61 -17.07
N TYR A 362 1.21 -16.00 -15.90
CA TYR A 362 2.27 -15.01 -15.67
C TYR A 362 3.34 -15.57 -14.74
N GLU A 363 4.61 -15.23 -15.03
CA GLU A 363 5.71 -15.38 -14.10
C GLU A 363 6.45 -14.04 -14.00
N VAL A 364 6.78 -13.60 -12.78
CA VAL A 364 7.37 -12.30 -12.50
C VAL A 364 8.48 -12.39 -11.45
N THR A 365 9.51 -11.56 -11.57
CA THR A 365 10.56 -11.39 -10.56
C THR A 365 10.44 -10.01 -9.94
N TRP A 366 10.19 -9.93 -8.64
CA TRP A 366 10.09 -8.66 -7.91
C TRP A 366 11.48 -8.22 -7.43
N PRO A 367 11.99 -7.06 -7.88
CA PRO A 367 13.35 -6.62 -7.63
C PRO A 367 13.55 -6.13 -6.19
N ALA A 368 14.82 -6.07 -5.76
CA ALA A 368 15.23 -5.22 -4.66
C ALA A 368 15.52 -3.80 -5.18
N LEU A 369 15.20 -2.78 -4.37
CA LEU A 369 15.38 -1.37 -4.73
C LEU A 369 16.65 -0.82 -4.06
N ALA A 370 17.48 -0.07 -4.79
CA ALA A 370 18.81 0.32 -4.30
C ALA A 370 18.77 1.33 -3.13
N ASP A 371 17.70 2.12 -3.02
CA ASP A 371 17.50 3.11 -1.94
C ASP A 371 16.96 2.52 -0.62
N GLY A 372 16.81 1.19 -0.58
CA GLY A 372 16.29 0.42 0.55
C GLY A 372 14.76 0.44 0.68
N THR A 373 14.02 1.01 -0.27
CA THR A 373 12.55 1.08 -0.23
C THR A 373 11.91 -0.31 -0.16
N HIS A 374 10.85 -0.42 0.64
CA HIS A 374 10.12 -1.68 0.85
C HIS A 374 8.81 -1.71 0.08
N TYR A 375 8.22 -2.90 -0.07
CA TYR A 375 6.84 -3.03 -0.52
C TYR A 375 5.87 -2.99 0.66
N LEU A 376 4.68 -2.43 0.44
CA LEU A 376 3.58 -2.40 1.40
C LEU A 376 2.31 -2.97 0.74
N ALA A 377 1.96 -4.20 1.10
CA ALA A 377 0.72 -4.84 0.69
C ALA A 377 -0.47 -4.12 1.35
N LEU A 378 -1.20 -3.33 0.55
CA LEU A 378 -2.42 -2.62 0.93
C LEU A 378 -3.67 -3.50 0.77
N ASP A 379 -3.57 -4.55 -0.05
CA ASP A 379 -4.59 -5.58 -0.19
C ASP A 379 -3.96 -6.99 -0.16
N ASN A 380 -4.79 -8.02 -0.23
CA ASN A 380 -4.35 -9.41 -0.36
C ASN A 380 -3.53 -9.58 -1.65
N LEU A 381 -2.44 -10.35 -1.54
CA LEU A 381 -1.61 -10.73 -2.68
C LEU A 381 -1.97 -12.17 -3.07
N ILE A 382 -2.40 -12.38 -4.32
CA ILE A 382 -2.90 -13.68 -4.79
C ILE A 382 -2.02 -14.17 -5.94
N PHE A 383 -1.20 -15.18 -5.71
CA PHE A 383 -0.27 -15.72 -6.70
C PHE A 383 -0.84 -17.03 -7.27
N GLU A 384 -1.49 -16.91 -8.42
CA GLU A 384 -1.94 -18.06 -9.23
C GLU A 384 -0.91 -18.41 -10.32
N GLY A 385 -0.08 -17.44 -10.71
CA GLY A 385 1.16 -17.63 -11.46
C GLY A 385 2.42 -17.56 -10.60
N GLY A 386 3.59 -17.56 -11.24
CA GLY A 386 4.89 -17.60 -10.59
C GLY A 386 5.37 -16.26 -10.09
N VAL A 387 5.89 -16.21 -8.86
CA VAL A 387 6.56 -15.04 -8.29
C VAL A 387 7.91 -15.43 -7.71
N THR A 388 8.98 -14.88 -8.27
CA THR A 388 10.31 -14.90 -7.68
C THR A 388 10.56 -13.59 -6.93
N ILE A 389 11.06 -13.67 -5.70
CA ILE A 389 11.43 -12.48 -4.90
C ILE A 389 12.95 -12.40 -4.81
N SER A 390 13.53 -11.27 -5.21
CA SER A 390 14.98 -11.05 -5.12
C SER A 390 15.47 -10.98 -3.65
N PRO A 391 16.74 -11.34 -3.38
CA PRO A 391 17.35 -11.17 -2.06
C PRO A 391 17.22 -9.75 -1.51
N GLY A 392 17.04 -9.62 -0.19
CA GLY A 392 16.93 -8.33 0.51
C GLY A 392 15.57 -7.62 0.40
N VAL A 393 14.62 -8.13 -0.39
CA VAL A 393 13.26 -7.57 -0.48
C VAL A 393 12.53 -7.70 0.85
N THR A 394 11.88 -6.61 1.27
CA THR A 394 10.97 -6.57 2.42
C THR A 394 9.55 -6.23 1.96
N ILE A 395 8.58 -7.04 2.38
CA ILE A 395 7.14 -6.85 2.15
C ILE A 395 6.45 -6.69 3.51
N ASN A 396 5.95 -5.49 3.77
CA ASN A 396 5.09 -5.18 4.91
C ASN A 396 3.62 -5.41 4.53
N PHE A 397 2.81 -5.94 5.43
CA PHE A 397 1.36 -6.11 5.23
C PHE A 397 0.58 -5.18 6.15
N VAL A 398 -0.44 -4.49 5.62
CA VAL A 398 -1.43 -3.82 6.48
C VAL A 398 -2.31 -4.84 7.21
N ALA A 399 -3.08 -4.38 8.20
CA ALA A 399 -3.92 -5.24 9.03
C ALA A 399 -4.83 -6.16 8.20
N ASP A 400 -4.93 -7.42 8.62
CA ASP A 400 -5.82 -8.45 8.05
C ASP A 400 -5.68 -8.75 6.54
N LYS A 401 -4.56 -8.37 5.92
CA LYS A 401 -4.18 -8.84 4.57
C LYS A 401 -3.31 -10.09 4.65
N GLY A 402 -3.33 -10.90 3.60
CA GLY A 402 -2.53 -12.14 3.49
C GLY A 402 -1.90 -12.32 2.12
N LEU A 403 -0.99 -13.28 2.02
CA LEU A 403 -0.38 -13.73 0.78
C LEU A 403 -0.85 -15.16 0.48
N TYR A 404 -1.38 -15.39 -0.72
CA TYR A 404 -2.06 -16.63 -1.10
C TYR A 404 -1.41 -17.20 -2.36
N VAL A 405 -0.53 -18.19 -2.21
CA VAL A 405 0.03 -18.96 -3.34
C VAL A 405 -0.88 -20.14 -3.61
N ARG A 406 -1.52 -20.21 -4.78
CA ARG A 406 -2.54 -21.24 -5.05
C ARG A 406 -2.59 -21.74 -6.49
N GLY A 407 -3.12 -22.94 -6.68
CA GLY A 407 -3.36 -23.53 -8.00
C GLY A 407 -2.15 -24.25 -8.59
N ASN A 408 -2.27 -24.69 -9.85
CA ASN A 408 -1.29 -25.59 -10.46
C ASN A 408 -0.06 -24.87 -11.04
N SER A 409 -0.21 -23.60 -11.42
CA SER A 409 0.89 -22.75 -11.93
C SER A 409 1.55 -21.89 -10.84
N GLY A 410 0.85 -21.66 -9.72
CA GLY A 410 1.25 -20.70 -8.71
C GLY A 410 2.51 -21.12 -7.95
N TYR A 411 3.46 -20.19 -7.79
CA TYR A 411 4.58 -20.42 -6.89
C TYR A 411 5.10 -19.13 -6.26
N LEU A 412 5.69 -19.27 -5.06
CA LEU A 412 6.53 -18.25 -4.44
C LEU A 412 7.96 -18.80 -4.27
N ALA A 413 8.87 -18.25 -5.06
CA ALA A 413 10.30 -18.52 -5.00
C ALA A 413 11.02 -17.40 -4.24
N ALA A 414 11.06 -17.51 -2.90
CA ALA A 414 11.81 -16.59 -2.05
C ALA A 414 13.15 -17.20 -1.63
N LYS A 415 14.23 -16.73 -2.24
CA LYS A 415 15.62 -17.12 -1.94
C LYS A 415 16.43 -15.88 -1.56
N GLY A 416 16.58 -15.64 -0.26
CA GLY A 416 17.52 -14.65 0.26
C GLY A 416 18.95 -15.20 0.32
N THR A 417 19.81 -14.47 1.00
CA THR A 417 21.16 -14.91 1.40
C THR A 417 21.39 -14.59 2.89
N PRO A 418 22.46 -15.07 3.54
CA PRO A 418 22.77 -14.71 4.93
C PRO A 418 22.81 -13.19 5.18
N GLY A 419 23.32 -12.41 4.22
CA GLY A 419 23.42 -10.94 4.30
C GLY A 419 22.25 -10.17 3.67
N GLN A 420 21.42 -10.83 2.86
CA GLN A 420 20.27 -10.23 2.17
C GLN A 420 19.05 -11.13 2.30
N ARG A 421 18.56 -11.26 3.54
CA ARG A 421 17.36 -12.05 3.87
C ARG A 421 16.11 -11.38 3.28
N ILE A 422 15.14 -12.19 2.89
CA ILE A 422 13.83 -11.69 2.42
C ILE A 422 12.88 -11.63 3.61
N THR A 423 12.13 -10.52 3.77
CA THR A 423 11.26 -10.32 4.95
C THR A 423 9.79 -10.20 4.58
N PHE A 424 8.93 -10.98 5.22
CA PHE A 424 7.46 -10.84 5.19
C PHE A 424 6.97 -10.52 6.60
N THR A 425 6.37 -9.35 6.81
CA THR A 425 6.11 -8.85 8.17
C THR A 425 4.88 -7.93 8.26
N GLY A 426 4.28 -7.80 9.44
CA GLY A 426 3.22 -6.82 9.66
C GLY A 426 3.77 -5.39 9.64
N LEU A 427 3.02 -4.42 9.09
CA LEU A 427 3.38 -3.00 9.14
C LEU A 427 3.55 -2.54 10.60
N ASN A 428 2.62 -2.90 11.47
CA ASN A 428 2.78 -2.76 12.91
C ASN A 428 3.30 -4.08 13.49
N LYS A 429 4.23 -3.97 14.46
CA LYS A 429 4.91 -5.13 15.08
C LYS A 429 4.11 -5.72 16.24
N THR A 430 2.87 -6.10 15.95
CA THR A 430 1.91 -6.72 16.90
C THR A 430 1.68 -8.18 16.50
N LYS A 431 1.68 -9.12 17.45
CA LYS A 431 1.47 -10.54 17.13
C LYS A 431 0.09 -10.74 16.50
N GLY A 432 0.01 -11.39 15.33
CA GLY A 432 -1.24 -11.55 14.60
C GLY A 432 -1.80 -10.22 14.05
N TYR A 433 -0.95 -9.37 13.48
CA TYR A 433 -1.37 -8.12 12.83
C TYR A 433 -1.93 -8.36 11.41
N TRP A 434 -1.34 -9.30 10.67
CA TRP A 434 -1.75 -9.67 9.30
C TRP A 434 -2.03 -11.17 9.23
N LYS A 435 -2.62 -11.68 8.14
CA LYS A 435 -3.12 -13.07 8.09
C LYS A 435 -2.03 -14.12 7.98
N GLY A 436 -0.88 -13.79 7.41
CA GLY A 436 0.21 -14.74 7.11
C GLY A 436 0.22 -15.20 5.64
N ILE A 437 0.94 -16.29 5.37
CA ILE A 437 1.16 -16.86 4.03
C ILE A 437 0.48 -18.22 3.90
N LEU A 438 -0.30 -18.41 2.84
CA LEU A 438 -0.86 -19.70 2.43
C LEU A 438 -0.07 -20.27 1.24
N PHE A 439 0.37 -21.53 1.37
CA PHE A 439 0.87 -22.37 0.28
C PHE A 439 -0.15 -23.48 -0.01
N ALA A 440 -0.93 -23.30 -1.08
CA ALA A 440 -1.91 -24.25 -1.62
C ALA A 440 -1.71 -24.45 -3.14
N ALA A 441 -0.44 -24.63 -3.53
CA ALA A 441 -0.01 -24.72 -4.92
C ALA A 441 0.97 -25.88 -5.17
N SER A 442 0.86 -26.49 -6.36
CA SER A 442 1.51 -27.76 -6.70
C SER A 442 2.88 -27.63 -7.40
N LYS A 443 3.47 -26.44 -7.41
CA LYS A 443 4.79 -26.18 -7.99
C LYS A 443 5.92 -26.52 -7.01
N TYR A 444 7.01 -27.09 -7.52
CA TYR A 444 8.19 -27.48 -6.72
C TYR A 444 9.14 -26.30 -6.46
N GLU A 445 8.89 -25.17 -7.12
CA GLU A 445 9.58 -23.89 -7.00
C GLU A 445 9.20 -23.12 -5.72
N ASN A 446 8.12 -23.55 -5.05
CA ASN A 446 7.68 -23.04 -3.75
C ASN A 446 8.76 -23.26 -2.68
N GLN A 447 9.41 -22.17 -2.27
CA GLN A 447 10.52 -22.21 -1.32
C GLN A 447 10.64 -20.92 -0.50
N LEU A 448 11.00 -21.10 0.76
CA LEU A 448 11.49 -20.06 1.67
C LEU A 448 12.92 -20.45 2.07
N ASP A 449 13.93 -19.81 1.48
CA ASP A 449 15.33 -19.95 1.88
C ASP A 449 15.90 -18.59 2.30
N TYR A 450 16.52 -18.50 3.49
CA TYR A 450 16.93 -17.23 4.11
C TYR A 450 15.80 -16.19 4.19
N VAL A 451 14.61 -16.62 4.63
CA VAL A 451 13.42 -15.78 4.78
C VAL A 451 13.08 -15.54 6.25
N ASP A 452 12.64 -14.33 6.59
CA ASP A 452 12.03 -14.00 7.89
C ASP A 452 10.54 -13.75 7.72
N VAL A 453 9.70 -14.57 8.35
CA VAL A 453 8.23 -14.38 8.40
C VAL A 453 7.83 -14.03 9.83
N SER A 454 7.15 -12.90 10.01
CA SER A 454 6.83 -12.40 11.36
C SER A 454 5.49 -11.67 11.50
N TYR A 455 4.92 -11.70 12.70
CA TYR A 455 3.71 -10.95 13.09
C TYR A 455 2.41 -11.32 12.35
N GLY A 456 2.40 -12.48 11.65
CA GLY A 456 1.23 -13.03 10.96
C GLY A 456 0.28 -13.80 11.88
N GLY A 457 -0.80 -14.35 11.33
CA GLY A 457 -1.83 -15.08 12.06
C GLY A 457 -2.86 -14.21 12.78
N SER A 458 -3.37 -13.14 12.16
CA SER A 458 -4.52 -12.37 12.70
C SER A 458 -5.80 -13.20 12.74
N SER A 459 -6.12 -13.87 11.64
CA SER A 459 -7.23 -14.80 11.44
C SER A 459 -6.79 -16.04 10.65
N SER A 460 -7.71 -16.99 10.43
CA SER A 460 -7.50 -18.07 9.45
C SER A 460 -7.26 -17.53 8.04
N LEU A 461 -6.42 -18.26 7.28
CA LEU A 461 -6.08 -18.05 5.88
C LEU A 461 -7.01 -18.80 4.90
N THR A 462 -7.87 -19.68 5.39
CA THR A 462 -8.71 -20.57 4.55
C THR A 462 -9.91 -21.11 5.35
N ASN A 463 -10.74 -21.97 4.76
CA ASN A 463 -11.90 -22.63 5.39
C ASN A 463 -11.51 -23.72 6.42
N MET A 464 -10.30 -23.66 6.96
CA MET A 464 -9.88 -24.41 8.16
C MET A 464 -10.62 -23.88 9.40
N PRO A 465 -10.57 -24.57 10.55
CA PRO A 465 -11.19 -24.08 11.79
C PRO A 465 -10.88 -22.61 12.04
N ALA A 466 -11.91 -21.79 12.30
CA ALA A 466 -11.82 -20.33 12.23
C ALA A 466 -10.78 -19.71 13.19
N ASN A 467 -10.35 -20.47 14.20
CA ASN A 467 -9.33 -20.13 15.18
C ASN A 467 -7.89 -20.52 14.77
N LEU A 468 -7.67 -21.20 13.64
CA LEU A 468 -6.32 -21.54 13.18
C LEU A 468 -5.57 -20.27 12.74
N LYS A 469 -4.57 -19.88 13.54
CA LYS A 469 -3.70 -18.72 13.30
C LYS A 469 -2.27 -19.21 13.06
N THR A 470 -1.59 -18.68 12.05
CA THR A 470 -0.18 -19.03 11.77
C THR A 470 0.52 -17.95 10.94
N ASN A 471 1.85 -17.87 11.05
CA ASN A 471 2.67 -17.09 10.10
C ASN A 471 2.62 -17.72 8.69
N VAL A 472 2.74 -19.06 8.60
CA VAL A 472 2.71 -19.80 7.34
C VAL A 472 1.84 -21.06 7.47
N LEU A 473 0.98 -21.29 6.48
CA LEU A 473 0.14 -22.47 6.34
C LEU A 473 0.51 -23.20 5.04
N VAL A 474 0.95 -24.45 5.14
CA VAL A 474 1.03 -25.38 4.01
C VAL A 474 -0.20 -26.28 4.06
N TYR A 475 -0.99 -26.24 2.99
CA TYR A 475 -2.32 -26.84 2.95
C TYR A 475 -2.64 -27.30 1.53
N GLY A 476 -3.07 -28.54 1.36
CA GLY A 476 -3.63 -29.02 0.10
C GLY A 476 -5.16 -29.07 0.16
N LYS A 477 -5.80 -29.04 -1.01
CA LYS A 477 -7.25 -28.94 -1.25
C LYS A 477 -7.85 -27.52 -1.10
N PHE A 478 -7.29 -26.57 -1.85
CA PHE A 478 -8.11 -25.50 -2.44
C PHE A 478 -8.76 -26.04 -3.73
N GLY A 479 -10.08 -25.91 -3.89
CA GLY A 479 -10.80 -26.42 -5.07
C GLY A 479 -10.59 -27.91 -5.33
N ASN A 480 -10.18 -28.26 -6.56
CA ASN A 480 -10.13 -29.62 -7.12
C ASN A 480 -9.03 -30.54 -6.54
N GLY A 481 -8.56 -30.33 -5.31
CA GLY A 481 -7.57 -31.20 -4.67
C GLY A 481 -6.10 -30.89 -5.01
N VAL A 482 -5.78 -29.62 -5.30
CA VAL A 482 -4.38 -29.19 -5.55
C VAL A 482 -3.54 -29.43 -4.28
N PRO A 483 -2.39 -30.12 -4.36
CA PRO A 483 -1.46 -30.26 -3.24
C PRO A 483 -0.72 -28.96 -2.95
N GLY A 484 -0.32 -28.74 -1.70
CA GLY A 484 0.54 -27.62 -1.29
C GLY A 484 1.97 -28.10 -1.05
N TYR A 485 2.91 -27.72 -1.92
CA TYR A 485 4.33 -28.03 -1.72
C TYR A 485 5.10 -26.85 -1.09
N LEU A 486 6.07 -27.16 -0.22
CA LEU A 486 6.99 -26.14 0.30
C LEU A 486 8.38 -26.71 0.64
N LYS A 487 9.43 -25.96 0.28
CA LYS A 487 10.80 -26.09 0.82
C LYS A 487 11.03 -24.99 1.85
N VAL A 488 11.61 -25.29 3.01
CA VAL A 488 11.88 -24.32 4.08
C VAL A 488 13.29 -24.49 4.63
N THR A 489 14.20 -23.57 4.34
CA THR A 489 15.59 -23.65 4.81
C THR A 489 16.09 -22.32 5.35
N ASN A 490 16.98 -22.34 6.35
CA ASN A 490 17.68 -21.17 6.88
C ASN A 490 16.75 -19.99 7.30
N SER A 491 15.49 -20.28 7.61
CA SER A 491 14.40 -19.30 7.70
C SER A 491 13.86 -19.14 9.13
N THR A 492 13.35 -17.96 9.45
CA THR A 492 12.84 -17.59 10.78
C THR A 492 11.33 -17.39 10.75
N PHE A 493 10.63 -17.94 11.74
CA PHE A 493 9.18 -17.80 11.91
C PHE A 493 8.89 -17.31 13.33
N SER A 494 8.55 -16.03 13.48
CA SER A 494 8.42 -15.44 14.82
C SER A 494 7.18 -14.58 15.04
N HIS A 495 6.85 -14.34 16.31
CA HIS A 495 5.80 -13.40 16.72
C HIS A 495 4.41 -13.69 16.13
N SER A 496 4.10 -14.93 15.73
CA SER A 496 2.78 -15.27 15.21
C SER A 496 1.68 -15.10 16.25
N GLY A 497 0.47 -14.74 15.81
CA GLY A 497 -0.78 -14.85 16.58
C GLY A 497 -1.24 -16.30 16.83
N GLY A 498 -0.52 -17.30 16.28
CA GLY A 498 -0.67 -18.72 16.57
C GLY A 498 0.65 -19.46 16.30
N TYR A 499 0.66 -20.41 15.37
CA TYR A 499 1.85 -21.21 15.03
C TYR A 499 2.88 -20.43 14.19
N GLY A 500 4.16 -20.79 14.30
CA GLY A 500 5.18 -20.30 13.36
C GLY A 500 5.03 -20.93 11.96
N LEU A 501 4.77 -22.23 11.89
CA LEU A 501 4.43 -22.96 10.66
C LEU A 501 3.39 -24.03 10.97
N TYR A 502 2.39 -24.18 10.10
CA TYR A 502 1.40 -25.26 10.16
C TYR A 502 1.42 -26.05 8.85
N VAL A 503 1.63 -27.37 8.92
CA VAL A 503 1.58 -28.29 7.78
C VAL A 503 0.44 -29.28 8.00
N ASP A 504 -0.60 -29.15 7.18
CA ASP A 504 -1.84 -29.90 7.33
C ASP A 504 -1.74 -31.39 6.94
N ALA A 505 -2.75 -32.18 7.28
CA ALA A 505 -2.91 -33.57 6.85
C ALA A 505 -3.20 -33.73 5.34
N ASN A 506 -3.96 -32.80 4.76
CA ASN A 506 -4.56 -32.96 3.44
C ASN A 506 -3.61 -32.47 2.34
N LEU A 507 -2.89 -33.37 1.68
CA LEU A 507 -2.05 -33.06 0.49
C LEU A 507 -1.06 -31.88 0.67
N ALA A 508 -0.72 -31.53 1.91
CA ALA A 508 0.34 -30.59 2.24
C ALA A 508 1.66 -31.36 2.32
N HIS A 509 2.74 -30.83 1.76
CA HIS A 509 3.97 -31.59 1.55
C HIS A 509 5.21 -30.72 1.73
N LEU A 510 5.95 -30.98 2.81
CA LEU A 510 7.32 -30.50 2.93
C LEU A 510 8.20 -31.28 1.94
N GLN A 511 9.05 -30.56 1.20
CA GLN A 511 10.00 -31.14 0.24
C GLN A 511 11.45 -31.07 0.75
N SER A 512 11.76 -30.04 1.53
CA SER A 512 13.01 -29.89 2.28
C SER A 512 12.74 -29.06 3.53
N PHE A 513 13.37 -29.40 4.64
CA PHE A 513 13.30 -28.65 5.89
C PHE A 513 14.66 -28.72 6.59
N ALA A 514 15.36 -27.58 6.72
CA ALA A 514 16.70 -27.55 7.34
C ALA A 514 17.05 -26.21 8.02
N ASN A 515 17.64 -26.26 9.22
CA ASN A 515 18.28 -25.10 9.86
C ASN A 515 17.35 -23.87 10.04
N ASN A 516 16.10 -24.10 10.42
CA ASN A 516 15.10 -23.06 10.64
C ASN A 516 15.03 -22.61 12.11
N SER A 517 14.39 -21.48 12.38
CA SER A 517 14.26 -20.92 13.74
C SER A 517 12.84 -20.45 14.01
N PHE A 518 12.27 -20.86 15.14
CA PHE A 518 10.89 -20.54 15.52
C PHE A 518 10.87 -19.91 16.91
N SER A 519 10.41 -18.66 17.03
CA SER A 519 10.48 -17.95 18.30
C SER A 519 9.33 -17.00 18.59
N GLN A 520 9.00 -16.85 19.88
CA GLN A 520 7.99 -15.90 20.37
C GLN A 520 6.59 -16.05 19.74
N ASN A 521 6.27 -17.20 19.16
CA ASN A 521 4.94 -17.46 18.59
C ASN A 521 3.90 -17.70 19.71
N THR A 522 2.64 -17.31 19.49
CA THR A 522 1.59 -17.42 20.52
C THR A 522 1.13 -18.87 20.74
N GLY A 523 1.20 -19.71 19.70
CA GLY A 523 1.01 -21.16 19.77
C GLY A 523 2.34 -21.91 19.80
N ALA A 524 2.34 -23.18 19.36
CA ALA A 524 3.56 -23.95 19.21
C ALA A 524 4.49 -23.37 18.13
N ALA A 525 5.79 -23.69 18.21
CA ALA A 525 6.76 -23.37 17.17
C ALA A 525 6.25 -23.86 15.79
N LEU A 526 5.84 -25.12 15.71
CA LEU A 526 5.20 -25.68 14.51
C LEU A 526 4.14 -26.73 14.85
N PHE A 527 3.22 -26.93 13.89
CA PHE A 527 2.42 -28.13 13.76
C PHE A 527 2.79 -28.85 12.47
N VAL A 528 3.06 -30.16 12.53
CA VAL A 528 3.27 -31.01 11.34
C VAL A 528 2.51 -32.33 11.53
N TYR A 529 1.66 -32.66 10.57
CA TYR A 529 0.95 -33.94 10.55
C TYR A 529 1.92 -35.14 10.53
N ALA A 530 1.57 -36.22 11.24
CA ALA A 530 2.49 -37.30 11.59
C ALA A 530 3.25 -37.91 10.39
N ASN A 531 2.62 -38.04 9.21
CA ASN A 531 3.28 -38.59 8.02
C ASN A 531 4.45 -37.75 7.47
N GLN A 532 4.71 -36.53 7.95
CA GLN A 532 5.80 -35.67 7.44
C GLN A 532 6.83 -35.24 8.50
N VAL A 533 6.63 -35.63 9.76
CA VAL A 533 7.56 -35.31 10.87
C VAL A 533 8.99 -35.78 10.58
N HIS A 534 9.13 -36.93 9.90
CA HIS A 534 10.42 -37.49 9.50
C HIS A 534 11.21 -36.65 8.47
N LYS A 535 10.61 -35.62 7.89
CA LYS A 535 11.26 -34.70 6.94
C LYS A 535 11.91 -33.50 7.61
N LEU A 536 11.67 -33.31 8.91
CA LEU A 536 12.25 -32.23 9.70
C LEU A 536 13.68 -32.61 10.10
N ASP A 537 14.58 -31.63 10.08
CA ASP A 537 15.94 -31.80 10.57
C ASP A 537 16.04 -31.60 12.08
N ALA A 538 17.11 -32.15 12.68
CA ALA A 538 17.40 -31.95 14.09
C ALA A 538 18.04 -30.58 14.41
N ALA A 539 18.58 -29.84 13.43
CA ALA A 539 19.29 -28.59 13.70
C ALA A 539 18.37 -27.36 13.80
N SER A 540 17.15 -27.44 13.27
CA SER A 540 16.11 -26.43 13.46
C SER A 540 15.78 -26.19 14.94
N ARG A 541 15.62 -24.92 15.32
CA ARG A 541 15.39 -24.45 16.70
C ARG A 541 13.92 -24.08 16.91
N LEU A 542 13.27 -24.72 17.88
CA LEU A 542 11.87 -24.62 18.24
C LEU A 542 11.64 -24.18 19.71
N ASN A 543 12.70 -24.24 20.52
CA ASN A 543 12.68 -23.99 21.97
C ASN A 543 13.09 -22.54 22.31
N ASP A 544 12.36 -21.56 21.76
CA ASP A 544 12.61 -20.13 22.00
C ASP A 544 11.29 -19.36 22.23
N ASN A 545 10.81 -19.40 23.48
CA ASN A 545 9.71 -18.57 23.98
C ASN A 545 8.39 -18.64 23.17
N ASN A 546 8.12 -19.78 22.53
CA ASN A 546 6.84 -20.07 21.90
C ASN A 546 5.82 -20.51 22.95
N GLY A 547 4.52 -20.34 22.68
CA GLY A 547 3.43 -20.83 23.54
C GLY A 547 3.50 -22.35 23.81
N TYR A 548 4.09 -23.11 22.87
CA TYR A 548 4.73 -24.38 23.16
C TYR A 548 6.10 -24.47 22.46
N ASN A 549 7.15 -24.71 23.26
CA ASN A 549 8.53 -24.86 22.80
C ASN A 549 8.78 -26.24 22.18
N GLY A 550 8.13 -26.50 21.04
CA GLY A 550 8.30 -27.74 20.31
C GLY A 550 7.30 -27.94 19.18
N LEU A 551 7.21 -29.19 18.76
CA LEU A 551 6.40 -29.66 17.64
C LEU A 551 5.07 -30.24 18.15
N GLU A 552 3.96 -29.69 17.68
CA GLU A 552 2.65 -30.32 17.81
C GLU A 552 2.36 -31.27 16.62
N THR A 553 1.88 -32.47 16.90
CA THR A 553 1.58 -33.46 15.86
C THR A 553 0.33 -34.30 16.19
N ALA A 554 -0.20 -34.97 15.18
CA ALA A 554 -1.39 -35.80 15.25
C ALA A 554 -1.49 -36.73 14.02
N GLY A 555 -2.27 -37.80 14.12
CA GLY A 555 -2.73 -38.59 12.98
C GLY A 555 -1.82 -39.75 12.59
N THR A 556 -1.82 -40.11 11.30
CA THR A 556 -1.29 -41.40 10.83
C THR A 556 0.02 -41.26 10.07
N VAL A 557 1.02 -42.09 10.40
CA VAL A 557 2.17 -42.41 9.54
C VAL A 557 1.76 -43.57 8.63
N SER A 558 1.29 -43.24 7.44
CA SER A 558 0.75 -44.19 6.45
C SER A 558 1.84 -45.07 5.82
N GLN A 559 1.43 -46.20 5.24
CA GLN A 559 2.30 -47.20 4.63
C GLN A 559 3.04 -46.64 3.40
N SER A 560 4.35 -46.40 3.50
CA SER A 560 5.19 -46.02 2.36
C SER A 560 6.66 -46.38 2.50
N ALA A 561 7.27 -46.19 3.68
CA ALA A 561 8.63 -46.60 4.00
C ALA A 561 8.86 -46.56 5.53
N GLU A 562 9.90 -47.24 6.00
CA GLU A 562 10.46 -46.98 7.32
C GLU A 562 10.92 -45.52 7.44
N VAL A 563 10.57 -44.85 8.53
CA VAL A 563 10.94 -43.46 8.81
C VAL A 563 11.60 -43.29 10.17
N THR A 564 12.48 -42.30 10.29
CA THR A 564 13.07 -41.88 11.58
C THR A 564 12.53 -40.50 11.94
N TRP A 565 12.05 -40.33 13.18
CA TRP A 565 11.63 -39.02 13.69
C TRP A 565 12.81 -38.33 14.40
N PRO A 566 13.06 -37.03 14.16
CA PRO A 566 14.24 -36.34 14.68
C PRO A 566 14.15 -36.07 16.19
N ILE A 567 15.30 -35.92 16.84
CA ILE A 567 15.41 -35.38 18.20
C ILE A 567 16.11 -34.03 18.11
N PHE A 568 15.37 -32.93 18.34
CA PHE A 568 15.81 -31.56 18.07
C PHE A 568 17.00 -31.13 18.93
N ASN A 569 17.98 -30.46 18.33
CA ASN A 569 19.27 -30.14 18.94
C ASN A 569 19.16 -29.20 20.14
N ASP A 570 18.15 -28.34 20.17
CA ASP A 570 17.82 -27.39 21.23
C ASP A 570 16.97 -27.98 22.38
N GLY A 571 16.66 -29.28 22.35
CA GLY A 571 15.85 -29.95 23.38
C GLY A 571 14.35 -29.74 23.26
N ALA A 572 13.87 -29.23 22.11
CA ALA A 572 12.43 -29.16 21.83
C ALA A 572 11.76 -30.55 21.85
N ASN A 573 10.51 -30.58 22.32
CA ASN A 573 9.76 -31.81 22.56
C ASN A 573 8.54 -31.97 21.63
N TYR A 574 7.92 -33.15 21.71
CA TYR A 574 6.71 -33.49 20.98
C TYR A 574 5.48 -33.32 21.85
N GLN A 575 4.46 -32.67 21.33
CA GLN A 575 3.11 -32.68 21.89
C GLN A 575 2.16 -33.33 20.89
N VAL A 576 1.38 -34.31 21.38
CA VAL A 576 0.50 -35.13 20.55
C VAL A 576 -0.95 -34.74 20.85
N ASN A 577 -1.58 -34.00 19.93
CA ASN A 577 -2.89 -33.37 20.15
C ASN A 577 -4.07 -34.31 19.87
N ASP A 578 -3.86 -35.34 19.04
CA ASP A 578 -4.84 -36.37 18.71
C ASP A 578 -4.15 -37.74 18.58
N ASP A 579 -4.90 -38.82 18.42
CA ASP A 579 -4.35 -40.17 18.33
C ASP A 579 -3.25 -40.29 17.27
N LEU A 580 -2.15 -40.93 17.65
CA LEU A 580 -0.96 -41.11 16.82
C LEU A 580 -0.90 -42.56 16.33
N ILE A 581 -0.97 -42.77 15.02
CA ILE A 581 -1.15 -44.10 14.42
C ILE A 581 0.04 -44.42 13.52
N PHE A 582 0.83 -45.44 13.87
CA PHE A 582 1.94 -45.93 13.06
C PHE A 582 1.50 -47.16 12.27
N GLN A 583 1.25 -46.95 10.98
CA GLN A 583 1.01 -48.03 10.00
C GLN A 583 2.26 -48.38 9.19
N SER A 584 3.34 -47.61 9.35
CA SER A 584 4.68 -47.92 8.85
C SER A 584 5.69 -48.01 9.99
N GLY A 585 6.93 -48.39 9.67
CA GLY A 585 8.00 -48.49 10.65
C GLY A 585 8.46 -47.12 11.12
N VAL A 586 8.42 -46.84 12.42
CA VAL A 586 8.86 -45.56 13.00
C VAL A 586 9.99 -45.81 13.99
N LYS A 587 11.16 -45.24 13.70
CA LYS A 587 12.34 -45.22 14.56
C LYS A 587 12.42 -43.88 15.30
N ILE A 588 12.60 -43.95 16.62
CA ILE A 588 12.77 -42.79 17.49
C ILE A 588 13.94 -43.11 18.42
N ARG A 589 15.07 -42.42 18.25
CA ARG A 589 16.30 -42.70 19.00
C ARG A 589 16.81 -41.46 19.70
N ASN A 590 16.75 -41.49 21.03
CA ASN A 590 17.44 -40.50 21.84
C ASN A 590 18.93 -40.86 21.89
N HIS A 591 19.76 -40.00 21.30
CA HIS A 591 21.22 -40.14 21.28
C HIS A 591 21.93 -39.23 22.30
N ARG A 592 21.18 -38.60 23.21
CA ARG A 592 21.70 -37.61 24.18
C ARG A 592 21.20 -37.89 25.59
N ASN A 593 21.85 -37.29 26.58
CA ASN A 593 21.44 -37.33 27.99
C ASN A 593 20.26 -36.38 28.30
N ASN A 594 19.75 -35.65 27.30
CA ASN A 594 18.54 -34.83 27.43
C ASN A 594 17.30 -35.70 27.26
N LEU A 595 16.27 -35.44 28.06
CA LEU A 595 14.97 -36.11 27.96
C LEU A 595 14.21 -35.60 26.72
N ALA A 596 14.23 -36.39 25.65
CA ALA A 596 13.24 -36.24 24.58
C ALA A 596 11.93 -36.90 25.01
N GLY A 597 10.81 -36.21 24.81
CA GLY A 597 9.51 -36.61 25.34
C GLY A 597 8.34 -36.32 24.42
N PHE A 598 7.34 -37.20 24.49
CA PHE A 598 6.01 -37.07 23.92
C PHE A 598 5.00 -36.76 25.03
N ALA A 599 4.34 -35.62 24.91
CA ALA A 599 3.25 -35.18 25.78
C ALA A 599 1.91 -35.33 25.07
N PHE A 600 1.17 -36.41 25.36
CA PHE A 600 -0.14 -36.69 24.79
C PHE A 600 -1.22 -35.84 25.45
N ALA A 601 -2.14 -35.30 24.64
CA ALA A 601 -3.39 -34.75 25.15
C ALA A 601 -4.18 -35.82 25.92
N ALA A 602 -5.04 -35.36 26.84
CA ALA A 602 -5.89 -36.25 27.63
C ALA A 602 -6.70 -37.17 26.71
N ASP A 603 -6.77 -38.44 27.09
CA ASP A 603 -7.45 -39.49 26.34
C ASP A 603 -6.97 -39.73 24.89
N LYS A 604 -5.71 -39.37 24.55
CA LYS A 604 -5.07 -39.75 23.28
C LYS A 604 -4.07 -40.89 23.45
N GLY A 605 -3.92 -41.72 22.43
CA GLY A 605 -3.07 -42.92 22.45
C GLY A 605 -2.09 -43.00 21.28
N LEU A 606 -1.09 -43.87 21.43
CA LEU A 606 -0.19 -44.29 20.35
C LEU A 606 -0.58 -45.70 19.91
N TYR A 607 -0.90 -45.88 18.64
CA TYR A 607 -1.32 -47.16 18.09
C TYR A 607 -0.39 -47.63 16.97
N VAL A 608 0.18 -48.82 17.12
CA VAL A 608 1.08 -49.43 16.13
C VAL A 608 0.35 -50.57 15.46
N LYS A 609 -0.01 -50.41 14.18
CA LYS A 609 -0.99 -51.25 13.47
C LYS A 609 -0.44 -51.78 12.15
N ASN A 610 -1.12 -52.80 11.60
CA ASN A 610 -0.80 -53.41 10.31
C ASN A 610 0.67 -53.87 10.27
N ASN A 611 1.38 -53.55 9.19
CA ASN A 611 2.82 -53.83 9.03
C ASN A 611 3.72 -52.77 9.69
N GLY A 612 3.15 -51.78 10.38
CA GLY A 612 3.91 -50.75 11.08
C GLY A 612 4.63 -51.30 12.31
N TYR A 613 5.59 -50.53 12.83
CA TYR A 613 6.25 -50.87 14.09
C TYR A 613 6.76 -49.61 14.80
N LEU A 614 6.96 -49.69 16.12
CA LEU A 614 7.62 -48.66 16.92
C LEU A 614 8.97 -49.16 17.44
N ASN A 615 10.06 -48.54 17.00
CA ASN A 615 11.40 -48.77 17.54
C ASN A 615 11.83 -47.53 18.31
N ALA A 616 11.47 -47.50 19.60
CA ALA A 616 11.71 -46.42 20.55
C ALA A 616 12.93 -46.78 21.43
N GLN A 617 13.98 -45.98 21.36
CA GLN A 617 15.25 -46.23 22.06
C GLN A 617 15.71 -44.98 22.81
N GLY A 618 15.87 -45.09 24.13
CA GLY A 618 16.61 -44.14 24.95
C GLY A 618 18.13 -44.35 24.86
N SER A 619 18.90 -43.40 25.39
CA SER A 619 20.37 -43.47 25.49
C SER A 619 20.86 -44.18 26.75
N GLY A 620 19.98 -44.38 27.74
CA GLY A 620 20.27 -45.08 28.99
C GLY A 620 19.31 -44.67 30.11
N ASN A 621 19.72 -44.88 31.36
CA ASN A 621 19.12 -44.25 32.55
C ASN A 621 20.15 -43.24 33.09
N PRO A 622 19.84 -41.92 33.16
CA PRO A 622 18.54 -41.25 33.06
C PRO A 622 18.08 -40.86 31.64
N GLY A 623 18.84 -41.18 30.59
CA GLY A 623 18.58 -40.80 29.18
C GLY A 623 17.38 -41.48 28.50
N LEU A 624 16.24 -41.60 29.20
CA LEU A 624 15.04 -42.25 28.70
C LEU A 624 14.39 -41.46 27.55
N LEU A 625 13.72 -42.18 26.65
CA LEU A 625 12.73 -41.60 25.73
C LEU A 625 11.35 -41.63 26.42
N VAL A 626 10.74 -40.48 26.67
CA VAL A 626 9.55 -40.39 27.55
C VAL A 626 8.25 -40.30 26.75
N PHE A 627 7.23 -41.05 27.17
CA PHE A 627 5.85 -40.95 26.71
C PHE A 627 4.95 -40.70 27.92
N SER A 628 4.24 -39.57 27.92
CA SER A 628 3.49 -39.10 29.09
C SER A 628 2.28 -38.25 28.71
N GLY A 629 1.35 -38.05 29.65
CA GLY A 629 0.20 -37.17 29.45
C GLY A 629 0.54 -35.70 29.78
N LYS A 630 0.09 -34.77 28.94
CA LYS A 630 0.39 -33.32 29.00
C LYS A 630 -0.15 -32.67 30.28
N THR A 631 -1.44 -32.85 30.56
CA THR A 631 -2.16 -32.20 31.69
C THR A 631 -2.92 -33.19 32.59
N GLY A 632 -3.15 -34.41 32.11
CA GLY A 632 -3.85 -35.49 32.79
C GLY A 632 -3.42 -36.83 32.18
N PRO A 633 -4.05 -37.96 32.56
CA PRO A 633 -3.69 -39.24 31.99
C PRO A 633 -4.03 -39.32 30.49
N TRP A 634 -3.25 -40.11 29.76
CA TRP A 634 -3.43 -40.42 28.34
C TRP A 634 -3.74 -41.91 28.17
N LYS A 635 -4.14 -42.36 26.98
CA LYS A 635 -4.58 -43.76 26.80
C LYS A 635 -3.46 -44.78 26.97
N GLY A 636 -2.24 -44.44 26.54
CA GLY A 636 -1.09 -45.35 26.53
C GLY A 636 -0.72 -45.83 25.12
N ILE A 637 0.07 -46.90 25.06
CA ILE A 637 0.62 -47.47 23.82
C ILE A 637 -0.07 -48.81 23.50
N SER A 638 -0.66 -48.94 22.31
CA SER A 638 -1.22 -50.18 21.78
C SER A 638 -0.32 -50.75 20.67
N ILE A 639 0.34 -51.89 20.91
CA ILE A 639 1.11 -52.63 19.90
C ILE A 639 0.22 -53.73 19.31
N GLU A 640 -0.45 -53.42 18.21
CA GLU A 640 -1.34 -54.33 17.46
C GLU A 640 -0.60 -55.07 16.32
N SER A 641 0.58 -54.60 15.93
CA SER A 641 1.44 -55.21 14.90
C SER A 641 2.23 -56.42 15.40
N ASN A 642 2.38 -57.43 14.52
CA ASN A 642 3.20 -58.63 14.77
C ASN A 642 4.69 -58.45 14.47
N SER A 643 5.14 -57.25 14.07
CA SER A 643 6.55 -56.99 13.74
C SER A 643 7.48 -57.21 14.94
N THR A 644 8.56 -57.97 14.72
CA THR A 644 9.66 -58.17 15.69
C THR A 644 10.51 -56.91 15.92
N GLN A 645 10.31 -55.86 15.11
CA GLN A 645 10.98 -54.57 15.23
C GLN A 645 10.31 -53.62 16.24
N ASN A 646 9.14 -54.01 16.78
CA ASN A 646 8.50 -53.36 17.92
C ASN A 646 9.38 -53.48 19.17
N GLN A 647 10.06 -52.39 19.52
CA GLN A 647 11.06 -52.35 20.57
C GLN A 647 10.88 -51.07 21.40
N LEU A 648 10.70 -51.23 22.70
CA LEU A 648 10.75 -50.16 23.68
C LEU A 648 11.96 -50.43 24.59
N ASN A 649 13.09 -49.76 24.33
CA ASN A 649 14.31 -49.91 25.13
C ASN A 649 14.71 -48.58 25.76
N PHE A 650 14.97 -48.54 27.07
CA PHE A 650 15.18 -47.27 27.80
C PHE A 650 14.05 -46.25 27.56
N VAL A 651 12.80 -46.71 27.67
CA VAL A 651 11.59 -45.87 27.49
C VAL A 651 10.99 -45.56 28.86
N GLY A 652 10.57 -44.31 29.08
CA GLY A 652 9.80 -43.91 30.26
C GLY A 652 8.33 -43.76 29.89
N ILE A 653 7.42 -44.50 30.52
CA ILE A 653 5.96 -44.41 30.28
C ILE A 653 5.30 -43.98 31.57
N ASN A 654 4.58 -42.86 31.55
CA ASN A 654 4.07 -42.21 32.76
C ASN A 654 2.62 -41.73 32.58
N ARG A 655 1.78 -41.90 33.61
CA ARG A 655 0.39 -41.40 33.67
C ARG A 655 -0.49 -41.90 32.50
N ALA A 656 -0.41 -43.18 32.15
CA ALA A 656 -1.22 -43.77 31.08
C ALA A 656 -2.40 -44.59 31.63
N GLY A 657 -3.30 -45.03 30.75
CA GLY A 657 -4.53 -45.76 31.07
C GLY A 657 -5.74 -44.87 31.37
N SER A 658 -5.88 -43.69 30.76
CA SER A 658 -7.07 -42.83 30.93
C SER A 658 -8.40 -43.50 30.55
N SER A 659 -8.35 -44.37 29.55
CA SER A 659 -9.43 -45.27 29.14
C SER A 659 -8.82 -46.57 28.62
N ASN A 660 -9.65 -47.56 28.32
CA ASN A 660 -9.21 -48.78 27.65
C ASN A 660 -8.56 -48.43 26.29
N LEU A 661 -7.46 -49.11 25.99
CA LEU A 661 -6.93 -49.19 24.63
C LEU A 661 -7.86 -50.05 23.75
N ASN A 662 -7.79 -49.86 22.44
CA ASN A 662 -8.66 -50.56 21.48
C ASN A 662 -8.48 -52.09 21.54
N GLY A 663 -9.52 -52.78 22.02
CA GLY A 663 -9.55 -54.24 22.19
C GLY A 663 -9.03 -54.76 23.53
N TYR A 664 -8.91 -53.91 24.56
CA TYR A 664 -8.60 -54.29 25.93
C TYR A 664 -9.82 -54.07 26.83
N GLY A 665 -10.02 -54.97 27.80
CA GLY A 665 -11.10 -54.88 28.80
C GLY A 665 -10.72 -53.99 30.00
N ASP A 666 -9.42 -53.88 30.25
CA ASP A 666 -8.83 -53.13 31.35
C ASP A 666 -8.03 -51.91 30.87
N LEU A 667 -7.77 -51.00 31.80
CA LEU A 667 -6.85 -49.88 31.65
C LEU A 667 -5.41 -50.41 31.63
N THR A 668 -4.55 -49.87 30.76
CA THR A 668 -3.13 -50.24 30.75
C THR A 668 -2.26 -49.15 30.15
N SER A 669 -1.00 -49.05 30.60
CA SER A 669 -0.02 -48.16 29.99
C SER A 669 0.55 -48.69 28.67
N VAL A 670 0.73 -50.01 28.55
CA VAL A 670 1.19 -50.68 27.33
C VAL A 670 0.35 -51.93 27.09
N GLY A 671 -0.49 -51.87 26.07
CA GLY A 671 -1.17 -53.04 25.54
C GLY A 671 -0.34 -53.70 24.44
N VAL A 672 -0.10 -55.01 24.54
CA VAL A 672 0.49 -55.83 23.46
C VAL A 672 -0.54 -56.83 22.94
N ARG A 673 -0.89 -56.68 21.66
CA ARG A 673 -1.79 -57.56 20.88
C ARG A 673 -1.07 -58.31 19.76
N GLY A 674 0.09 -57.85 19.33
CA GLY A 674 0.95 -58.56 18.38
C GLY A 674 2.27 -59.02 19.01
N THR A 675 3.38 -58.48 18.53
CA THR A 675 4.75 -58.78 19.00
C THR A 675 5.40 -57.52 19.54
N ALA A 676 6.04 -57.57 20.71
CA ALA A 676 6.84 -56.47 21.25
C ALA A 676 8.03 -56.96 22.09
N THR A 677 9.10 -56.19 22.14
CA THR A 677 10.18 -56.33 23.14
C THR A 677 10.24 -55.07 23.99
N VAL A 678 10.15 -55.22 25.31
CA VAL A 678 10.23 -54.10 26.27
C VAL A 678 11.35 -54.37 27.27
N THR A 679 12.37 -53.51 27.27
CA THR A 679 13.60 -53.68 28.07
C THR A 679 14.09 -52.37 28.68
N ASN A 680 14.72 -52.46 29.85
CA ASN A 680 15.38 -51.34 30.55
C ASN A 680 14.51 -50.08 30.71
N SER A 681 13.19 -50.26 30.72
CA SER A 681 12.20 -49.18 30.65
C SER A 681 11.54 -48.95 32.02
N ILE A 682 11.03 -47.74 32.25
CA ILE A 682 10.33 -47.36 33.49
C ILE A 682 8.85 -47.14 33.17
N ILE A 683 7.95 -47.93 33.75
CA ILE A 683 6.50 -47.85 33.48
C ILE A 683 5.76 -47.57 34.78
N LYS A 684 5.18 -46.36 34.89
CA LYS A 684 4.67 -45.88 36.17
C LYS A 684 3.43 -45.01 36.14
N ASN A 685 2.78 -44.94 37.31
CA ASN A 685 1.53 -44.21 37.52
C ASN A 685 0.45 -44.62 36.49
N SER A 686 0.38 -45.91 36.16
CA SER A 686 -0.72 -46.43 35.34
C SER A 686 -2.02 -46.42 36.13
N ALA A 687 -3.11 -45.97 35.51
CA ALA A 687 -4.46 -46.10 36.07
C ALA A 687 -4.98 -47.55 36.01
N GLY A 688 -4.23 -48.49 35.42
CA GLY A 688 -4.49 -49.93 35.48
C GLY A 688 -3.18 -50.72 35.46
N TYR A 689 -3.06 -51.67 34.53
CA TYR A 689 -1.86 -52.51 34.38
C TYR A 689 -0.68 -51.73 33.79
N GLY A 690 0.54 -52.01 34.28
CA GLY A 690 1.77 -51.48 33.67
C GLY A 690 1.92 -51.97 32.21
N ILE A 691 1.94 -53.28 32.01
CA ILE A 691 1.86 -53.93 30.70
C ILE A 691 0.74 -54.99 30.72
N PHE A 692 -0.14 -54.95 29.72
CA PHE A 692 -1.15 -55.99 29.46
C PHE A 692 -0.83 -56.70 28.14
N VAL A 693 -0.68 -58.02 28.17
CA VAL A 693 -0.42 -58.85 26.98
C VAL A 693 -1.63 -59.74 26.69
N LYS A 694 -2.21 -59.60 25.49
CA LYS A 694 -3.36 -60.39 25.05
C LYS A 694 -2.98 -61.85 24.74
N ARG A 695 -4.00 -62.72 24.77
CA ARG A 695 -3.84 -64.14 24.42
C ARG A 695 -3.30 -64.29 22.99
N GLY A 696 -2.28 -65.12 22.82
CA GLY A 696 -1.59 -65.34 21.53
C GLY A 696 -0.52 -64.29 21.17
N SER A 697 -0.33 -63.24 21.97
CA SER A 697 0.67 -62.20 21.73
C SER A 697 2.06 -62.58 22.26
N THR A 698 3.11 -62.05 21.61
CA THR A 698 4.52 -62.36 21.91
C THR A 698 5.19 -61.18 22.61
N ILE A 699 5.86 -61.48 23.73
CA ILE A 699 6.69 -60.54 24.50
C ILE A 699 7.94 -61.24 25.06
N ASN A 700 9.02 -60.50 25.32
CA ASN A 700 10.23 -61.05 25.91
C ASN A 700 9.97 -61.66 27.30
N ALA A 701 10.49 -62.86 27.56
CA ALA A 701 10.17 -63.64 28.76
C ALA A 701 10.55 -62.94 30.09
N ASN A 702 11.60 -62.11 30.07
CA ASN A 702 12.06 -61.34 31.22
C ASN A 702 11.37 -59.97 31.38
N VAL A 703 10.31 -59.66 30.63
CA VAL A 703 9.67 -58.32 30.62
C VAL A 703 9.29 -57.79 32.01
N ALA A 704 8.88 -58.66 32.93
CA ALA A 704 8.51 -58.27 34.29
C ALA A 704 9.72 -57.94 35.21
N THR A 705 10.94 -58.39 34.86
CA THR A 705 12.15 -58.25 35.69
C THR A 705 13.22 -57.34 35.08
N VAL A 706 13.21 -57.14 33.75
CA VAL A 706 14.14 -56.26 33.01
C VAL A 706 13.66 -54.80 32.93
N ASN A 707 12.51 -54.48 33.53
CA ASN A 707 11.91 -53.15 33.53
C ASN A 707 11.57 -52.73 34.97
N THR A 708 11.58 -51.43 35.23
CA THR A 708 11.19 -50.83 36.52
C THR A 708 9.73 -50.44 36.47
N PHE A 709 8.98 -50.74 37.54
CA PHE A 709 7.56 -50.41 37.65
C PHE A 709 7.29 -49.70 38.98
N GLU A 710 6.53 -48.60 38.94
CA GLU A 710 6.21 -47.79 40.12
C GLU A 710 4.72 -47.37 40.08
N ASN A 711 4.00 -47.50 41.21
CA ASN A 711 2.65 -46.91 41.39
C ASN A 711 1.62 -47.24 40.30
N ASN A 712 1.58 -48.47 39.79
CA ASN A 712 0.51 -48.91 38.89
C ASN A 712 -0.70 -49.38 39.70
N ALA A 713 -1.92 -49.03 39.27
CA ALA A 713 -3.14 -49.28 40.05
C ALA A 713 -3.60 -50.76 40.03
N GLN A 714 -3.28 -51.49 38.96
CA GLN A 714 -3.38 -52.96 38.88
C GLN A 714 -1.96 -53.55 38.85
N ALA A 715 -1.80 -54.80 38.42
CA ALA A 715 -0.49 -55.44 38.40
C ALA A 715 0.50 -54.76 37.42
N ASN A 716 1.79 -54.79 37.76
CA ASN A 716 2.86 -54.28 36.90
C ASN A 716 2.88 -54.96 35.52
N PHE A 717 2.60 -56.26 35.48
CA PHE A 717 2.55 -57.08 34.27
C PHE A 717 1.40 -58.08 34.37
N PHE A 718 0.64 -58.22 33.28
CA PHE A 718 -0.37 -59.26 33.12
C PHE A 718 -0.31 -59.83 31.70
N LYS A 719 -0.50 -61.14 31.59
CA LYS A 719 -0.62 -61.86 30.31
C LYS A 719 -1.79 -62.84 30.38
N GLU A 720 -2.72 -62.72 29.45
CA GLU A 720 -3.82 -63.68 29.28
C GLU A 720 -3.28 -65.06 28.85
N GLN A 721 -3.94 -66.12 29.34
CA GLN A 721 -3.63 -67.52 29.01
C GLN A 721 -4.59 -68.07 27.94
#